data_AF-E6VQS2-F1
#
_entry.id   AF-E6VQS2-F1
#
_cell.length_a   1.000
_cell.length_b   1.000
_cell.length_c   1.000
_cell.angle_alpha   90.00
_cell.angle_beta   90.00
_cell.angle_gamma   90.00
#
_symmetry.space_group_name_H-M   'P 1'
#
loop_
_entity.id
_entity.type
_entity.pdbx_description
1 polymer ?
#
loop_
_entity_poly.entity_id
_entity_poly.type
_entity_poly.pdbx_seq_one_letter_code
_entity_poly.pdbx_strand_id
1 'polypeptide(L)'
;MRKQYGALVVGAGIGGIRAALDLAVTGHKVALIDRRPNHGGILSQLDHQFPSDHCGMCKMLPLMARDSSSQFCLRKGLFHDNIDIMLSTELVELEGEPGKFFVSLSRKSTLIDPARCVSCGKCSEVCPVRVPSEYNAGLTMRAAVHLPVPHAIPNHYVVDLENCQRCWKCHEACPTGAIDFKFDERKDFHILVADSDPAVAAMIRESLGEQNFPLHFAASGSEAVDMLAEGSEAGGGRIRLTLLGMNLDDMGADRVLTRCRELRPDMPVVLLAEPEQAEQAAELVMQGAREHLTKPLSAKRFVPWLDKLYMRIMSDTVEELEVGAVVLAGGFECYNPVMDPEGGQDVWCYDHPGVLTAVEFERLLSHAGPTGGRLLRPGDNAPVRKIAWIQCVGSRDVQKGADFCSAVCCMFSIKEAVLAKKAAAGDLDATIFYMDMRTTGKGYQRYRNRAEAEDGVRFVRSRPHSVVPAPDGKGLKIEFMTDDGALVEEIYDMVVLAAGARPPRGMDKFALTAGLDLNEWGFVQTQPYAPERTSRVGVFSAGAFGEPKDISESVIQAGAAASAASRIIKIYDVLAGIGGEPEPSYPDVSREPPRTFVAVCASCPTLELAVDLDALSQRLATVHSVCKVVAVGSACTHAGWKDIERGVAEFKPNRVLIGACMPYAYIPRLKELGRAIGLNPALMDVVDIYSPTFDMGRDDDPERPDRTIKAEKEIYAALATAVARLQGADPVPPPTMVDVARSALVVGGGLAGMTASMSIADQGYGVCLVESEEELGGMAMRLHTQLDGTDPRKFMEELIGQVEKHPNIKVFKDSRVVLSRGSAGRFRSAIASPRGVFPLEHGVTILATGGHEAKVYESGLCVHKSVMTHLAMEEGLASGTIDAGALGSVVMIQCWRAPDEDRKYCSRVCCPEMLKNVLTLKERNPNLPIYVFYRDIMTQGFLETYYTKARKAGAIFIRYDSDTRPVVTFEEGRPVVTGRDPVLGAEVRFRPDLLSLSSGLEPNDVEELLEIFGVEIDGDGFYREADFKWRPVDFLKQGLYMCGIAHSPRRMDETIASAKAAAQRALRILNAEKITRETVVAQVRHSLCSLCQACVAACPYGARSLDMDAGRIAVDEILCQGCGACAAVCPNSATILKGFHDGPMMSVIDAALEEPA
;
A
#
# COMPACT_ATOMS: atom_id res chain seq x y z
N MET A 1 -14.36 -19.95 7.09
CA MET A 1 -13.77 -18.73 7.71
C MET A 1 -13.50 -19.02 9.17
N ARG A 2 -12.46 -18.42 9.76
CA ARG A 2 -12.10 -18.59 11.17
C ARG A 2 -12.91 -17.60 12.02
N LYS A 3 -13.16 -17.93 13.29
CA LYS A 3 -13.77 -17.00 14.28
C LYS A 3 -12.74 -16.27 15.14
N GLN A 4 -11.50 -16.79 15.18
CA GLN A 4 -10.39 -16.26 15.97
C GLN A 4 -9.20 -15.94 15.06
N TYR A 5 -8.62 -14.75 15.25
CA TYR A 5 -7.45 -14.28 14.50
C TYR A 5 -6.40 -13.69 15.44
N GLY A 6 -5.13 -13.76 15.03
CA GLY A 6 -4.07 -13.03 15.72
C GLY A 6 -4.26 -11.52 15.54
N ALA A 7 -4.60 -11.09 14.32
CA ALA A 7 -4.82 -9.67 14.03
C ALA A 7 -6.01 -9.42 13.10
N LEU A 8 -6.67 -8.28 13.30
CA LEU A 8 -7.51 -7.62 12.32
C LEU A 8 -6.74 -6.47 11.67
N VAL A 9 -6.76 -6.39 10.35
CA VAL A 9 -6.25 -5.25 9.58
C VAL A 9 -7.42 -4.56 8.89
N VAL A 10 -7.63 -3.28 9.18
CA VAL A 10 -8.73 -2.47 8.65
C VAL A 10 -8.22 -1.54 7.56
N GLY A 11 -8.60 -1.81 6.31
CA GLY A 11 -8.19 -1.09 5.11
C GLY A 11 -7.19 -1.90 4.28
N ALA A 12 -7.56 -2.24 3.05
CA ALA A 12 -6.75 -3.02 2.10
C ALA A 12 -6.00 -2.12 1.09
N GLY A 13 -5.60 -0.92 1.52
CA GLY A 13 -4.58 -0.12 0.84
C GLY A 13 -3.17 -0.69 1.07
N ILE A 14 -2.13 -0.02 0.57
CA ILE A 14 -0.75 -0.53 0.67
C ILE A 14 -0.28 -0.76 2.11
N GLY A 15 -0.63 0.15 3.02
CA GLY A 15 -0.28 0.00 4.44
C GLY A 15 -0.87 -1.27 5.05
N GLY A 16 -2.15 -1.54 4.77
CA GLY A 16 -2.82 -2.73 5.30
C GLY A 16 -2.41 -4.02 4.62
N ILE A 17 -2.25 -4.02 3.30
CA ILE A 17 -1.70 -5.18 2.57
C ILE A 17 -0.32 -5.53 3.12
N ARG A 18 0.55 -4.53 3.33
CA ARG A 18 1.88 -4.76 3.87
C ARG A 18 1.84 -5.29 5.30
N ALA A 19 1.06 -4.66 6.18
CA ALA A 19 0.94 -5.10 7.58
C ALA A 19 0.39 -6.53 7.68
N ALA A 20 -0.64 -6.85 6.88
CA ALA A 20 -1.21 -8.19 6.82
C ALA A 20 -0.19 -9.23 6.34
N LEU A 21 0.57 -8.93 5.28
CA LEU A 21 1.65 -9.82 4.80
C LEU A 21 2.75 -10.02 5.84
N ASP A 22 3.24 -8.95 6.47
CA ASP A 22 4.32 -9.05 7.46
C ASP A 22 3.88 -9.83 8.71
N LEU A 23 2.61 -9.72 9.15
CA LEU A 23 2.03 -10.53 10.23
C LEU A 23 1.81 -11.99 9.82
N ALA A 24 1.28 -12.20 8.61
CA ALA A 24 0.95 -13.52 8.09
C ALA A 24 2.18 -14.40 7.87
N VAL A 25 3.27 -13.79 7.43
CA VAL A 25 4.56 -14.46 7.19
C VAL A 25 5.29 -14.78 8.50
N THR A 26 5.01 -14.05 9.59
CA THR A 26 5.45 -14.44 10.95
C THR A 26 4.52 -15.47 11.60
N GLY A 27 3.59 -16.07 10.85
CA GLY A 27 2.75 -17.19 11.29
C GLY A 27 1.40 -16.80 11.88
N HIS A 28 1.08 -15.50 11.98
CA HIS A 28 -0.20 -15.05 12.53
C HIS A 28 -1.32 -15.22 11.52
N LYS A 29 -2.51 -15.65 11.98
CA LYS A 29 -3.73 -15.61 11.16
C LYS A 29 -4.28 -14.18 11.18
N VAL A 30 -4.58 -13.63 9.99
CA VAL A 30 -4.98 -12.23 9.80
C VAL A 30 -6.31 -12.17 9.08
N ALA A 31 -7.25 -11.38 9.61
CA ALA A 31 -8.42 -10.92 8.87
C ALA A 31 -8.09 -9.55 8.25
N LEU A 32 -8.22 -9.40 6.92
CA LEU A 32 -8.01 -8.12 6.22
C LEU A 32 -9.34 -7.63 5.65
N ILE A 33 -9.87 -6.55 6.20
CA ILE A 33 -11.16 -5.98 5.79
C ILE A 33 -10.96 -4.69 4.96
N ASP A 34 -11.87 -4.40 4.04
CA ASP A 34 -11.98 -3.08 3.39
C ASP A 34 -13.45 -2.76 3.07
N ARG A 35 -13.85 -1.50 3.27
CA ARG A 35 -15.20 -1.04 2.92
C ARG A 35 -15.49 -1.11 1.42
N ARG A 36 -14.46 -1.02 0.59
CA ARG A 36 -14.56 -1.09 -0.86
C ARG A 36 -14.67 -2.55 -1.32
N PRO A 37 -15.32 -2.81 -2.47
CA PRO A 37 -15.41 -4.15 -3.05
C PRO A 37 -14.09 -4.65 -3.66
N ASN A 38 -13.00 -3.88 -3.56
CA ASN A 38 -11.68 -4.20 -4.10
C ASN A 38 -10.57 -3.71 -3.16
N HIS A 39 -9.41 -4.36 -3.22
CA HIS A 39 -8.20 -3.92 -2.53
C HIS A 39 -7.37 -2.96 -3.40
N GLY A 40 -6.27 -2.43 -2.84
CA GLY A 40 -5.28 -1.60 -3.52
C GLY A 40 -5.37 -0.11 -3.21
N GLY A 41 -6.52 0.38 -2.72
CA GLY A 41 -6.72 1.80 -2.44
C GLY A 41 -6.39 2.68 -3.65
N ILE A 42 -5.78 3.85 -3.41
CA ILE A 42 -5.35 4.78 -4.48
C ILE A 42 -4.31 4.12 -5.42
N LEU A 43 -3.49 3.17 -4.95
CA LEU A 43 -2.50 2.52 -5.81
C LEU A 43 -3.10 1.80 -7.01
N SER A 44 -4.35 1.33 -6.91
CA SER A 44 -5.04 0.69 -8.05
C SER A 44 -5.20 1.64 -9.26
N GLN A 45 -5.11 2.95 -9.02
CA GLN A 45 -5.26 4.01 -10.01
C GLN A 45 -3.91 4.49 -10.58
N LEU A 46 -2.78 4.08 -9.99
CA LEU A 46 -1.44 4.59 -10.31
C LEU A 46 -0.62 3.55 -11.10
N ASP A 47 -0.18 3.91 -12.31
CA ASP A 47 0.65 3.03 -13.15
C ASP A 47 2.15 3.12 -12.82
N HIS A 48 2.62 4.34 -12.59
CA HIS A 48 4.03 4.66 -12.37
C HIS A 48 4.24 5.30 -11.00
N GLN A 49 5.40 5.07 -10.38
CA GLN A 49 5.72 5.66 -9.08
C GLN A 49 7.10 6.37 -9.09
N PHE A 50 7.17 7.56 -8.49
CA PHE A 50 8.42 8.33 -8.32
C PHE A 50 9.34 7.69 -7.28
N PRO A 51 10.67 7.74 -7.37
CA PRO A 51 11.45 8.43 -8.38
C PRO A 51 11.86 7.51 -9.55
N SER A 52 11.41 6.25 -9.56
CA SER A 52 11.85 5.24 -10.52
C SER A 52 11.04 5.19 -11.82
N ASP A 53 9.90 5.88 -11.90
CA ASP A 53 8.99 5.90 -13.06
C ASP A 53 8.51 4.51 -13.51
N HIS A 54 8.52 3.52 -12.62
CA HIS A 54 8.14 2.14 -12.94
C HIS A 54 7.24 1.55 -11.86
N CYS A 55 6.37 0.62 -12.27
CA CYS A 55 5.66 -0.23 -11.31
C CYS A 55 6.65 -1.19 -10.64
N GLY A 56 6.59 -1.29 -9.31
CA GLY A 56 7.40 -2.25 -8.57
C GLY A 56 6.63 -3.10 -7.56
N MET A 57 5.28 -3.08 -7.56
CA MET A 57 4.48 -3.76 -6.53
C MET A 57 4.87 -5.24 -6.34
N CYS A 58 5.21 -5.94 -7.43
CA CYS A 58 5.68 -7.33 -7.37
C CYS A 58 6.99 -7.51 -6.60
N LYS A 59 7.83 -6.47 -6.52
CA LYS A 59 9.09 -6.46 -5.76
C LYS A 59 8.87 -6.40 -4.25
N MET A 60 7.64 -6.16 -3.77
CA MET A 60 7.33 -6.23 -2.34
C MET A 60 7.40 -7.67 -1.81
N LEU A 61 7.19 -8.65 -2.70
CA LEU A 61 7.23 -10.05 -2.33
C LEU A 61 8.68 -10.52 -2.13
N PRO A 62 8.90 -11.45 -1.21
CA PRO A 62 10.19 -12.09 -1.02
C PRO A 62 10.82 -12.69 -2.28
N LEU A 63 12.16 -12.66 -2.33
CA LEU A 63 12.97 -13.41 -3.31
C LEU A 63 13.17 -14.89 -2.94
N MET A 64 12.43 -15.42 -1.97
CA MET A 64 12.47 -16.85 -1.63
C MET A 64 11.13 -17.49 -2.00
N ALA A 65 11.19 -18.70 -2.56
CA ALA A 65 10.15 -19.41 -3.26
C ALA A 65 9.56 -18.60 -4.42
N ARG A 66 10.41 -18.08 -5.32
CA ARG A 66 9.99 -17.19 -6.42
C ARG A 66 8.89 -17.79 -7.28
N ASP A 67 8.91 -19.09 -7.56
CA ASP A 67 7.86 -19.73 -8.38
C ASP A 67 6.48 -19.65 -7.72
N SER A 68 6.44 -19.55 -6.39
CA SER A 68 5.23 -19.25 -5.63
C SER A 68 4.90 -17.75 -5.59
N SER A 69 5.87 -16.84 -5.68
CA SER A 69 5.65 -15.39 -5.53
C SER A 69 5.50 -14.62 -6.86
N SER A 70 6.11 -15.08 -7.96
CA SER A 70 6.08 -14.43 -9.28
C SER A 70 4.71 -14.52 -9.97
N GLN A 71 3.79 -15.29 -9.42
CA GLN A 71 2.43 -15.44 -9.93
C GLN A 71 1.45 -14.41 -9.37
N PHE A 72 1.90 -13.57 -8.43
CA PHE A 72 1.06 -12.58 -7.74
C PHE A 72 1.51 -11.16 -8.04
N CYS A 73 1.04 -10.62 -9.17
CA CYS A 73 0.99 -9.17 -9.28
C CYS A 73 -0.02 -8.68 -8.24
N LEU A 74 0.44 -7.95 -7.21
CA LEU A 74 -0.44 -7.38 -6.18
C LEU A 74 -1.42 -6.32 -6.71
N ARG A 75 -1.24 -5.90 -7.96
CA ARG A 75 -2.23 -5.12 -8.72
C ARG A 75 -3.40 -5.98 -9.20
N LYS A 76 -3.15 -7.27 -9.43
CA LYS A 76 -4.14 -8.25 -9.84
C LYS A 76 -4.79 -8.91 -8.63
N GLY A 77 -4.05 -9.34 -7.61
CA GLY A 77 -4.69 -9.96 -6.44
C GLY A 77 -3.73 -10.20 -5.27
N LEU A 78 -4.30 -10.41 -4.09
CA LEU A 78 -3.59 -10.81 -2.88
C LEU A 78 -4.10 -12.20 -2.45
N PHE A 79 -3.20 -13.16 -2.32
CA PHE A 79 -3.52 -14.52 -1.88
C PHE A 79 -2.47 -14.99 -0.87
N HIS A 80 -2.91 -15.47 0.30
CA HIS A 80 -2.04 -16.02 1.33
C HIS A 80 -2.84 -16.90 2.30
N ASP A 81 -2.34 -18.10 2.65
CA ASP A 81 -3.07 -19.10 3.47
C ASP A 81 -3.39 -18.62 4.91
N ASN A 82 -2.65 -17.62 5.38
CA ASN A 82 -2.84 -16.98 6.68
C ASN A 82 -3.62 -15.66 6.62
N ILE A 83 -4.09 -15.20 5.45
CA ILE A 83 -4.86 -13.96 5.30
C ILE A 83 -6.25 -14.28 4.75
N ASP A 84 -7.28 -14.04 5.56
CA ASP A 84 -8.67 -14.08 5.12
C ASP A 84 -9.09 -12.66 4.70
N ILE A 85 -9.36 -12.46 3.41
CA ILE A 85 -9.69 -11.14 2.83
C ILE A 85 -11.22 -10.96 2.77
N MET A 86 -11.69 -9.84 3.32
CA MET A 86 -13.11 -9.51 3.49
C MET A 86 -13.37 -8.11 2.91
N LEU A 87 -13.65 -8.08 1.61
CA LEU A 87 -14.00 -6.84 0.90
C LEU A 87 -15.49 -6.51 1.09
N SER A 88 -15.85 -5.25 0.88
CA SER A 88 -17.18 -4.71 1.21
C SER A 88 -17.54 -4.89 2.70
N THR A 89 -16.54 -4.83 3.59
CA THR A 89 -16.69 -5.07 5.03
C THR A 89 -16.23 -3.86 5.84
N GLU A 90 -17.08 -3.38 6.73
CA GLU A 90 -16.84 -2.23 7.61
C GLU A 90 -16.81 -2.68 9.08
N LEU A 91 -15.94 -2.05 9.86
CA LEU A 91 -15.92 -2.18 11.32
C LEU A 91 -17.13 -1.44 11.91
N VAL A 92 -17.97 -2.14 12.66
CA VAL A 92 -19.15 -1.56 13.33
C VAL A 92 -18.88 -1.28 14.80
N GLU A 93 -18.17 -2.19 15.45
CA GLU A 93 -17.91 -2.14 16.88
C GLU A 93 -16.59 -2.83 17.23
N LEU A 94 -15.85 -2.24 18.18
CA LEU A 94 -14.58 -2.77 18.69
C LEU A 94 -14.55 -2.66 20.22
N GLU A 95 -14.80 -3.77 20.90
CA GLU A 95 -14.80 -3.87 22.36
C GLU A 95 -13.65 -4.75 22.85
N GLY A 96 -13.35 -4.67 24.15
CA GLY A 96 -12.31 -5.47 24.81
C GLY A 96 -10.95 -4.80 24.87
N GLU A 97 -9.96 -5.62 25.23
CA GLU A 97 -8.61 -5.23 25.65
C GLU A 97 -7.53 -5.94 24.80
N PRO A 98 -6.27 -5.46 24.81
CA PRO A 98 -5.17 -6.11 24.10
C PRO A 98 -5.08 -7.61 24.36
N GLY A 99 -4.98 -8.40 23.29
CA GLY A 99 -4.99 -9.87 23.36
C GLY A 99 -6.37 -10.49 23.20
N LYS A 100 -7.46 -9.75 23.45
CA LYS A 100 -8.83 -10.25 23.32
C LYS A 100 -9.82 -9.12 23.01
N PHE A 101 -9.84 -8.71 21.75
CA PHE A 101 -10.84 -7.80 21.21
C PHE A 101 -12.01 -8.57 20.62
N PHE A 102 -13.23 -8.10 20.90
CA PHE A 102 -14.45 -8.54 20.24
C PHE A 102 -14.82 -7.53 19.17
N VAL A 103 -14.97 -8.03 17.94
CA VAL A 103 -15.17 -7.19 16.76
C VAL A 103 -16.47 -7.58 16.09
N SER A 104 -17.33 -6.59 15.86
CA SER A 104 -18.49 -6.73 14.99
C SER A 104 -18.22 -6.10 13.63
N LEU A 105 -18.38 -6.89 12.58
CA LEU A 105 -18.15 -6.49 11.20
C LEU A 105 -19.47 -6.51 10.42
N SER A 106 -19.76 -5.44 9.69
CA SER A 106 -20.85 -5.42 8.71
C SER A 106 -20.31 -5.67 7.32
N ARG A 107 -20.73 -6.76 6.71
CA ARG A 107 -20.36 -7.12 5.35
C ARG A 107 -21.52 -6.86 4.39
N LYS A 108 -21.32 -5.87 3.53
CA LYS A 108 -22.27 -5.48 2.48
C LYS A 108 -22.21 -6.50 1.35
N SER A 109 -23.36 -7.03 0.97
CA SER A 109 -23.46 -7.91 -0.19
C SER A 109 -23.17 -7.14 -1.47
N THR A 110 -22.44 -7.78 -2.38
CA THR A 110 -22.24 -7.33 -3.77
C THR A 110 -23.44 -7.67 -4.66
N LEU A 111 -24.40 -8.45 -4.13
CA LEU A 111 -25.56 -9.03 -4.82
C LEU A 111 -25.19 -9.99 -5.96
N ILE A 112 -23.93 -10.39 -6.01
CA ILE A 112 -23.38 -11.27 -7.03
C ILE A 112 -22.60 -12.37 -6.34
N ASP A 113 -23.02 -13.61 -6.55
CA ASP A 113 -22.31 -14.78 -6.05
C ASP A 113 -20.98 -14.95 -6.81
N PRO A 114 -19.83 -14.74 -6.15
CA PRO A 114 -18.53 -14.84 -6.79
C PRO A 114 -18.21 -16.27 -7.25
N ALA A 115 -18.85 -17.31 -6.70
CA ALA A 115 -18.64 -18.70 -7.11
C ALA A 115 -19.39 -19.04 -8.42
N ARG A 116 -20.44 -18.28 -8.76
CA ARG A 116 -21.24 -18.45 -9.98
C ARG A 116 -20.92 -17.42 -11.06
N CYS A 117 -20.31 -16.28 -10.68
CA CYS A 117 -19.98 -15.22 -11.61
C CYS A 117 -18.81 -15.63 -12.54
N VAL A 118 -19.06 -15.64 -13.84
CA VAL A 118 -18.03 -15.92 -14.87
C VAL A 118 -17.47 -14.64 -15.52
N SER A 119 -17.84 -13.47 -14.98
CA SER A 119 -17.35 -12.15 -15.43
C SER A 119 -17.48 -11.85 -16.93
N CYS A 120 -18.55 -12.36 -17.56
CA CYS A 120 -18.82 -12.21 -19.00
C CYS A 120 -19.25 -10.80 -19.46
N GLY A 121 -19.58 -9.86 -18.56
CA GLY A 121 -19.93 -8.48 -18.90
C GLY A 121 -21.36 -8.21 -19.40
N LYS A 122 -22.12 -9.24 -19.81
CA LYS A 122 -23.50 -9.10 -20.32
C LYS A 122 -24.43 -8.28 -19.41
N CYS A 123 -24.29 -8.40 -18.10
CA CYS A 123 -25.08 -7.65 -17.12
C CYS A 123 -24.83 -6.13 -17.17
N SER A 124 -23.58 -5.70 -17.43
CA SER A 124 -23.19 -4.29 -17.53
C SER A 124 -23.66 -3.66 -18.83
N GLU A 125 -23.64 -4.41 -19.94
CA GLU A 125 -24.09 -3.95 -21.25
C GLU A 125 -25.56 -3.54 -21.25
N VAL A 126 -26.42 -4.33 -20.59
CA VAL A 126 -27.87 -4.08 -20.53
C VAL A 126 -28.28 -3.04 -19.47
N CYS A 127 -27.36 -2.63 -18.60
CA CYS A 127 -27.67 -1.70 -17.52
C CYS A 127 -27.84 -0.27 -18.08
N PRO A 128 -28.97 0.41 -17.87
CA PRO A 128 -29.21 1.77 -18.38
C PRO A 128 -28.54 2.87 -17.54
N VAL A 129 -28.07 2.54 -16.33
CA VAL A 129 -27.46 3.51 -15.41
C VAL A 129 -26.10 3.93 -15.95
N ARG A 130 -25.80 5.22 -15.90
CA ARG A 130 -24.48 5.79 -16.20
C ARG A 130 -24.12 6.76 -15.08
N VAL A 131 -23.10 6.42 -14.31
CA VAL A 131 -22.56 7.25 -13.22
C VAL A 131 -21.04 7.39 -13.34
N PRO A 132 -20.42 8.45 -12.80
CA PRO A 132 -18.97 8.62 -12.87
C PRO A 132 -18.22 7.41 -12.27
N SER A 133 -17.22 6.90 -12.99
CA SER A 133 -16.41 5.76 -12.57
C SER A 133 -15.37 6.19 -11.54
N GLU A 134 -15.43 5.63 -10.34
CA GLU A 134 -14.46 5.89 -9.27
C GLU A 134 -13.06 5.43 -9.69
N TYR A 135 -12.96 4.29 -10.38
CA TYR A 135 -11.69 3.76 -10.89
C TYR A 135 -10.99 4.74 -11.84
N ASN A 136 -11.75 5.34 -12.76
CA ASN A 136 -11.26 6.36 -13.69
C ASN A 136 -11.40 7.79 -13.15
N ALA A 137 -11.55 7.96 -11.84
CA ALA A 137 -11.64 9.25 -11.16
C ALA A 137 -12.71 10.20 -11.75
N GLY A 138 -13.82 9.65 -12.25
CA GLY A 138 -14.92 10.40 -12.85
C GLY A 138 -14.79 10.71 -14.34
N LEU A 139 -13.65 10.44 -14.98
CA LEU A 139 -13.42 10.73 -16.41
C LEU A 139 -14.26 9.89 -17.38
N THR A 140 -14.82 8.78 -16.91
CA THR A 140 -15.69 7.90 -17.69
C THR A 140 -16.94 7.55 -16.91
N MET A 141 -18.01 7.19 -17.60
CA MET A 141 -19.22 6.67 -16.97
C MET A 141 -19.18 5.14 -16.87
N ARG A 142 -19.69 4.59 -15.77
CA ARG A 142 -19.89 3.16 -15.53
C ARG A 142 -21.37 2.82 -15.32
N ALA A 143 -21.69 1.54 -15.49
CA ALA A 143 -22.98 0.98 -15.10
C ALA A 143 -23.11 0.81 -13.57
N ALA A 144 -24.34 0.59 -13.09
CA ALA A 144 -24.57 0.22 -11.69
C ALA A 144 -23.99 -1.17 -11.38
N VAL A 145 -24.23 -2.15 -12.27
CA VAL A 145 -23.54 -3.44 -12.23
C VAL A 145 -22.23 -3.33 -13.02
N HIS A 146 -21.09 -3.43 -12.33
CA HIS A 146 -19.80 -3.12 -12.93
C HIS A 146 -18.67 -3.90 -12.27
N LEU A 147 -17.48 -3.89 -12.89
CA LEU A 147 -16.23 -4.32 -12.27
C LEU A 147 -15.61 -3.13 -11.53
N PRO A 148 -15.33 -3.25 -10.21
CA PRO A 148 -14.69 -2.16 -9.46
C PRO A 148 -13.31 -1.79 -10.03
N VAL A 149 -12.52 -2.80 -10.39
CA VAL A 149 -11.20 -2.64 -11.02
C VAL A 149 -11.10 -3.68 -12.15
N PRO A 150 -10.94 -3.27 -13.43
CA PRO A 150 -11.06 -4.18 -14.57
C PRO A 150 -10.12 -5.39 -14.55
N HIS A 151 -8.97 -5.29 -13.87
CA HIS A 151 -7.91 -6.32 -13.83
C HIS A 151 -7.71 -6.93 -12.44
N ALA A 152 -8.61 -6.66 -11.48
CA ALA A 152 -8.55 -7.26 -10.14
C ALA A 152 -8.96 -8.72 -10.17
N ILE A 153 -8.49 -9.50 -9.20
CA ILE A 153 -8.58 -10.96 -9.13
C ILE A 153 -8.73 -11.36 -7.65
N PRO A 154 -9.77 -12.12 -7.28
CA PRO A 154 -10.87 -12.59 -8.14
C PRO A 154 -11.70 -11.41 -8.68
N ASN A 155 -11.91 -11.39 -10.00
CA ASN A 155 -12.68 -10.36 -10.68
C ASN A 155 -14.13 -10.80 -10.68
N HIS A 156 -14.99 -10.20 -9.86
CA HIS A 156 -16.42 -10.41 -9.96
C HIS A 156 -17.13 -9.05 -10.04
N TYR A 157 -18.24 -9.04 -10.77
CA TYR A 157 -19.08 -7.85 -10.84
C TYR A 157 -19.71 -7.57 -9.48
N VAL A 158 -20.02 -6.31 -9.23
CA VAL A 158 -20.79 -5.87 -8.06
C VAL A 158 -21.97 -5.01 -8.52
N VAL A 159 -23.06 -5.02 -7.76
CA VAL A 159 -24.19 -4.12 -7.99
C VAL A 159 -24.14 -2.94 -7.02
N ASP A 160 -23.95 -1.75 -7.58
CA ASP A 160 -24.11 -0.49 -6.86
C ASP A 160 -25.60 -0.17 -6.67
N LEU A 161 -26.13 -0.54 -5.49
CA LEU A 161 -27.53 -0.30 -5.14
C LEU A 161 -27.87 1.18 -4.98
N GLU A 162 -26.92 2.04 -4.64
CA GLU A 162 -27.20 3.47 -4.44
C GLU A 162 -27.65 4.09 -5.76
N ASN A 163 -26.92 3.78 -6.84
CA ASN A 163 -27.22 4.28 -8.18
C ASN A 163 -28.15 3.37 -9.01
N CYS A 164 -28.42 2.14 -8.57
CA CYS A 164 -29.31 1.22 -9.28
C CYS A 164 -30.74 1.79 -9.41
N GLN A 165 -31.27 1.75 -10.64
CA GLN A 165 -32.66 2.15 -10.96
C GLN A 165 -33.67 1.00 -10.86
N ARG A 166 -33.23 -0.22 -10.54
CA ARG A 166 -34.08 -1.42 -10.36
C ARG A 166 -34.88 -1.81 -11.62
N CYS A 167 -34.22 -1.84 -12.78
CA CYS A 167 -34.83 -2.30 -14.03
C CYS A 167 -34.75 -3.82 -14.23
N TRP A 168 -34.01 -4.54 -13.37
CA TRP A 168 -33.82 -6.01 -13.36
C TRP A 168 -33.20 -6.67 -14.59
N LYS A 169 -33.01 -5.93 -15.69
CA LYS A 169 -32.37 -6.41 -16.93
C LYS A 169 -31.04 -7.13 -16.70
N CYS A 170 -30.24 -6.66 -15.74
CA CYS A 170 -28.95 -7.29 -15.43
C CYS A 170 -29.11 -8.72 -14.87
N HIS A 171 -30.14 -8.97 -14.06
CA HIS A 171 -30.46 -10.29 -13.52
C HIS A 171 -31.00 -11.21 -14.61
N GLU A 172 -31.91 -10.72 -15.46
CA GLU A 172 -32.44 -11.45 -16.62
C GLU A 172 -31.35 -11.84 -17.63
N ALA A 173 -30.38 -10.96 -17.86
CA ALA A 173 -29.28 -11.18 -18.80
C ALA A 173 -28.17 -12.10 -18.24
N CYS A 174 -28.18 -12.45 -16.96
CA CYS A 174 -27.11 -13.22 -16.33
C CYS A 174 -27.23 -14.72 -16.66
N PRO A 175 -26.33 -15.30 -17.49
CA PRO A 175 -26.50 -16.67 -17.97
C PRO A 175 -26.30 -17.73 -16.86
N THR A 176 -25.55 -17.40 -15.81
CA THR A 176 -25.26 -18.32 -14.71
C THR A 176 -26.17 -18.10 -13.49
N GLY A 177 -27.09 -17.13 -13.54
CA GLY A 177 -27.92 -16.74 -12.41
C GLY A 177 -27.12 -16.29 -11.19
N ALA A 178 -25.95 -15.67 -11.39
CA ALA A 178 -25.06 -15.23 -10.31
C ALA A 178 -25.58 -13.99 -9.57
N ILE A 179 -26.45 -13.18 -10.20
CA ILE A 179 -27.04 -12.00 -9.58
C ILE A 179 -28.27 -12.42 -8.79
N ASP A 180 -28.28 -12.19 -7.49
CA ASP A 180 -29.37 -12.57 -6.60
C ASP A 180 -29.90 -11.35 -5.83
N PHE A 181 -31.15 -10.98 -6.14
CA PHE A 181 -31.88 -9.88 -5.52
C PHE A 181 -32.87 -10.35 -4.45
N LYS A 182 -32.86 -11.65 -4.11
CA LYS A 182 -33.73 -12.26 -3.09
C LYS A 182 -35.23 -12.13 -3.38
N PHE A 183 -35.66 -12.23 -4.64
CA PHE A 183 -37.08 -12.04 -4.96
C PHE A 183 -37.99 -13.12 -4.35
N ASP A 184 -37.51 -14.36 -4.28
CA ASP A 184 -38.29 -15.50 -3.81
C ASP A 184 -38.62 -15.41 -2.31
N GLU A 185 -37.78 -14.72 -1.54
CA GLU A 185 -37.90 -14.55 -0.09
C GLU A 185 -38.84 -13.38 0.30
N ARG A 186 -39.39 -12.61 -0.64
CA ARG A 186 -40.30 -11.48 -0.33
C ARG A 186 -41.58 -11.89 0.39
N LYS A 187 -42.13 -13.05 0.00
CA LYS A 187 -43.32 -13.66 0.62
C LYS A 187 -43.14 -13.99 2.11
N ASP A 188 -41.90 -14.11 2.56
CA ASP A 188 -41.52 -14.41 3.94
C ASP A 188 -41.04 -13.15 4.69
N PHE A 189 -41.03 -11.99 4.03
CA PHE A 189 -40.58 -10.70 4.59
C PHE A 189 -41.77 -9.84 5.01
N HIS A 190 -42.28 -10.11 6.21
CA HIS A 190 -43.43 -9.40 6.74
C HIS A 190 -43.05 -7.99 7.21
N ILE A 191 -43.82 -6.97 6.81
CA ILE A 191 -43.60 -5.56 7.18
C ILE A 191 -44.74 -5.12 8.10
N LEU A 192 -44.41 -4.58 9.28
CA LEU A 192 -45.35 -3.93 10.16
C LEU A 192 -45.40 -2.44 9.86
N VAL A 193 -46.58 -1.89 9.64
CA VAL A 193 -46.82 -0.46 9.45
C VAL A 193 -47.65 0.03 10.64
N ALA A 194 -47.02 0.72 11.56
CA ALA A 194 -47.66 1.33 12.72
C ALA A 194 -47.81 2.82 12.47
N ASP A 195 -48.98 3.27 12.00
CA ASP A 195 -49.25 4.67 11.70
C ASP A 195 -50.74 4.97 11.86
N SER A 196 -51.08 6.05 12.56
CA SER A 196 -52.47 6.46 12.80
C SER A 196 -53.13 7.09 11.56
N ASP A 197 -52.35 7.53 10.57
CA ASP A 197 -52.87 8.11 9.33
C ASP A 197 -53.36 7.02 8.35
N PRO A 198 -54.68 6.91 8.11
CA PRO A 198 -55.22 5.91 7.19
C PRO A 198 -54.75 6.10 5.75
N ALA A 199 -54.35 7.32 5.35
CA ALA A 199 -53.83 7.61 4.01
C ALA A 199 -52.47 6.95 3.77
N VAL A 200 -51.61 6.89 4.80
CA VAL A 200 -50.31 6.20 4.74
C VAL A 200 -50.52 4.70 4.58
N ALA A 201 -51.41 4.12 5.39
CA ALA A 201 -51.73 2.70 5.30
C ALA A 201 -52.32 2.31 3.93
N ALA A 202 -53.21 3.14 3.39
CA ALA A 202 -53.80 2.93 2.07
C ALA A 202 -52.73 2.98 0.96
N MET A 203 -51.86 3.99 0.99
CA MET A 203 -50.80 4.18 0.00
C MET A 203 -49.78 3.03 0.02
N ILE A 204 -49.35 2.57 1.21
CA ILE A 204 -48.42 1.43 1.32
C ILE A 204 -49.07 0.14 0.81
N ARG A 205 -50.35 -0.10 1.14
CA ARG A 205 -51.09 -1.27 0.66
C ARG A 205 -51.22 -1.29 -0.86
N GLU A 206 -51.55 -0.16 -1.47
CA GLU A 206 -51.64 -0.02 -2.92
C GLU A 206 -50.26 -0.18 -3.58
N SER A 207 -49.24 0.47 -3.04
CA SER A 207 -47.90 0.51 -3.64
C SER A 207 -47.12 -0.82 -3.53
N LEU A 208 -47.39 -1.64 -2.52
CA LEU A 208 -46.67 -2.90 -2.27
C LEU A 208 -47.48 -4.17 -2.58
N GLY A 209 -48.78 -4.05 -2.87
CA GLY A 209 -49.65 -5.20 -3.16
C GLY A 209 -49.16 -6.05 -4.33
N GLU A 210 -48.57 -5.44 -5.36
CA GLU A 210 -48.00 -6.13 -6.53
C GLU A 210 -46.61 -6.74 -6.27
N GLN A 211 -45.94 -6.38 -5.17
CA GLN A 211 -44.55 -6.76 -4.86
C GLN A 211 -44.46 -8.02 -3.97
N ASN A 212 -45.60 -8.57 -3.55
CA ASN A 212 -45.73 -9.79 -2.73
C ASN A 212 -45.07 -9.71 -1.34
N PHE A 213 -45.05 -8.52 -0.73
CA PHE A 213 -44.70 -8.34 0.69
C PHE A 213 -45.93 -8.54 1.57
N PRO A 214 -45.90 -9.44 2.57
CA PRO A 214 -46.95 -9.49 3.58
C PRO A 214 -46.93 -8.23 4.46
N LEU A 215 -48.07 -7.55 4.57
CA LEU A 215 -48.20 -6.31 5.34
C LEU A 215 -49.11 -6.49 6.55
N HIS A 216 -48.66 -6.01 7.70
CA HIS A 216 -49.43 -5.90 8.93
C HIS A 216 -49.60 -4.43 9.27
N PHE A 217 -50.78 -4.02 9.74
CA PHE A 217 -51.07 -2.62 10.06
C PHE A 217 -51.51 -2.51 11.51
N ALA A 218 -50.96 -1.52 12.22
CA ALA A 218 -51.36 -1.16 13.58
C ALA A 218 -51.73 0.33 13.60
N ALA A 219 -52.86 0.66 14.21
CA ALA A 219 -53.33 2.05 14.35
C ALA A 219 -52.80 2.70 15.64
N SER A 220 -52.41 1.89 16.62
CA SER A 220 -51.89 2.33 17.92
C SER A 220 -50.49 1.76 18.19
N GLY A 221 -49.74 2.41 19.08
CA GLY A 221 -48.44 1.91 19.52
C GLY A 221 -48.54 0.66 20.38
N SER A 222 -49.58 0.51 21.21
CA SER A 222 -49.78 -0.74 21.98
C SER A 222 -50.01 -1.93 21.05
N GLU A 223 -50.87 -1.78 20.04
CA GLU A 223 -51.12 -2.81 19.02
C GLU A 223 -49.85 -3.18 18.27
N ALA A 224 -49.01 -2.20 17.91
CA ALA A 224 -47.73 -2.45 17.28
C ALA A 224 -46.76 -3.26 18.17
N VAL A 225 -46.71 -2.97 19.47
CA VAL A 225 -45.88 -3.69 20.44
C VAL A 225 -46.40 -5.11 20.67
N ASP A 226 -47.72 -5.29 20.76
CA ASP A 226 -48.35 -6.61 20.91
C ASP A 226 -48.06 -7.49 19.70
N MET A 227 -48.21 -6.98 18.47
CA MET A 227 -47.85 -7.68 17.24
C MET A 227 -46.37 -8.06 17.16
N LEU A 228 -45.47 -7.22 17.73
CA LEU A 228 -44.04 -7.52 17.82
C LEU A 228 -43.72 -8.59 18.88
N ALA A 229 -44.50 -8.64 19.98
CA ALA A 229 -44.31 -9.54 21.11
C ALA A 229 -44.91 -10.95 20.88
N GLU A 230 -46.09 -11.04 20.22
CA GLU A 230 -46.83 -12.30 20.00
C GLU A 230 -46.15 -13.26 19.02
N GLY A 231 -45.14 -12.81 18.28
CA GLY A 231 -44.19 -13.70 17.63
C GLY A 231 -44.79 -14.83 16.79
N SER A 232 -45.80 -14.59 15.94
CA SER A 232 -46.18 -15.52 14.85
C SER A 232 -46.44 -16.99 15.22
N GLU A 233 -46.96 -17.33 16.41
CA GLU A 233 -47.37 -18.72 16.72
C GLU A 233 -48.82 -19.08 16.29
N ALA A 234 -49.49 -18.20 15.54
CA ALA A 234 -50.76 -18.51 14.89
C ALA A 234 -50.76 -18.10 13.39
N GLY A 235 -49.96 -18.80 12.58
CA GLY A 235 -50.16 -18.87 11.12
C GLY A 235 -49.79 -17.66 10.25
N GLY A 236 -49.15 -16.60 10.77
CA GLY A 236 -48.66 -15.47 9.98
C GLY A 236 -47.17 -15.21 10.25
N GLY A 237 -46.31 -15.21 9.23
CA GLY A 237 -44.85 -15.25 9.37
C GLY A 237 -44.15 -14.08 10.10
N ARG A 238 -42.84 -14.23 10.33
CA ARG A 238 -41.99 -13.37 11.17
C ARG A 238 -41.82 -11.97 10.57
N ILE A 239 -42.27 -10.92 11.28
CA ILE A 239 -42.01 -9.49 10.94
C ILE A 239 -40.50 -9.24 10.84
N ARG A 240 -40.05 -8.53 9.80
CA ARG A 240 -38.63 -8.22 9.53
C ARG A 240 -38.34 -6.74 9.28
N LEU A 241 -39.36 -5.88 9.21
CA LEU A 241 -39.23 -4.43 9.12
C LEU A 241 -40.43 -3.77 9.78
N THR A 242 -40.19 -2.73 10.57
CA THR A 242 -41.25 -1.89 11.14
C THR A 242 -41.16 -0.48 10.57
N LEU A 243 -42.25 0.00 9.97
CA LEU A 243 -42.44 1.40 9.60
C LEU A 243 -43.28 2.07 10.69
N LEU A 244 -42.70 3.04 11.38
CA LEU A 244 -43.24 3.60 12.62
C LEU A 244 -43.56 5.09 12.46
N GLY A 245 -44.84 5.43 12.46
CA GLY A 245 -45.32 6.81 12.48
C GLY A 245 -44.99 7.52 13.79
N MET A 246 -44.71 8.81 13.70
CA MET A 246 -44.37 9.64 14.87
C MET A 246 -45.58 9.94 15.79
N ASN A 247 -46.81 9.91 15.25
CA ASN A 247 -48.04 10.35 15.92
C ASN A 247 -49.01 9.18 16.20
N LEU A 248 -48.61 8.21 17.00
CA LEU A 248 -49.48 7.11 17.40
C LEU A 248 -50.41 7.51 18.55
N ASP A 249 -51.65 7.01 18.53
CA ASP A 249 -52.76 7.52 19.36
C ASP A 249 -52.57 7.34 20.88
N ASP A 250 -51.83 6.32 21.32
CA ASP A 250 -51.75 5.88 22.73
C ASP A 250 -50.32 5.77 23.29
N MET A 251 -49.30 5.69 22.43
CA MET A 251 -47.90 5.55 22.81
C MET A 251 -46.98 6.19 21.76
N GLY A 252 -46.17 7.16 22.19
CA GLY A 252 -45.21 7.85 21.32
C GLY A 252 -44.17 6.93 20.67
N ALA A 253 -43.68 7.32 19.50
CA ALA A 253 -42.73 6.54 18.70
C ALA A 253 -41.41 6.21 19.43
N ASP A 254 -40.97 7.07 20.36
CA ASP A 254 -39.82 6.85 21.24
C ASP A 254 -40.00 5.61 22.12
N ARG A 255 -41.18 5.46 22.71
CA ARG A 255 -41.53 4.31 23.56
C ARG A 255 -41.71 3.05 22.73
N VAL A 256 -42.36 3.14 21.56
CA VAL A 256 -42.50 1.99 20.65
C VAL A 256 -41.14 1.50 20.17
N LEU A 257 -40.24 2.41 19.78
CA LEU A 257 -38.87 2.09 19.36
C LEU A 257 -38.09 1.40 20.49
N THR A 258 -38.17 1.94 21.71
CA THR A 258 -37.51 1.35 22.88
C THR A 258 -38.01 -0.08 23.13
N ARG A 259 -39.33 -0.28 23.16
CA ARG A 259 -39.93 -1.62 23.33
C ARG A 259 -39.59 -2.56 22.18
N CYS A 260 -39.55 -2.07 20.94
CA CYS A 260 -39.14 -2.84 19.78
C CYS A 260 -37.69 -3.36 19.93
N ARG A 261 -36.76 -2.50 20.38
CA ARG A 261 -35.37 -2.88 20.64
C ARG A 261 -35.22 -3.87 21.80
N GLU A 262 -36.03 -3.74 22.85
CA GLU A 262 -36.04 -4.69 23.97
C GLU A 262 -36.55 -6.07 23.56
N LEU A 263 -37.62 -6.12 22.75
CA LEU A 263 -38.23 -7.38 22.30
C LEU A 263 -37.44 -8.04 21.16
N ARG A 264 -36.90 -7.22 20.24
CA ARG A 264 -36.28 -7.64 18.98
C ARG A 264 -35.09 -6.70 18.66
N PRO A 265 -33.91 -6.89 19.26
CA PRO A 265 -32.76 -5.99 19.11
C PRO A 265 -32.32 -5.75 17.65
N ASP A 266 -32.44 -6.77 16.79
CA ASP A 266 -32.02 -6.71 15.38
C ASP A 266 -33.13 -6.21 14.43
N MET A 267 -34.29 -5.80 14.94
CA MET A 267 -35.40 -5.35 14.07
C MET A 267 -35.09 -3.96 13.50
N PRO A 268 -35.03 -3.81 12.16
CA PRO A 268 -34.92 -2.48 11.57
C PRO A 268 -36.26 -1.74 11.75
N VAL A 269 -36.19 -0.56 12.38
CA VAL A 269 -37.31 0.36 12.53
C VAL A 269 -37.03 1.61 11.69
N VAL A 270 -37.96 1.99 10.82
CA VAL A 270 -37.87 3.20 10.01
C VAL A 270 -39.00 4.14 10.41
N LEU A 271 -38.65 5.39 10.73
CA LEU A 271 -39.62 6.37 11.19
C LEU A 271 -40.33 7.03 10.01
N LEU A 272 -41.65 7.23 10.13
CA LEU A 272 -42.46 8.00 9.19
C LEU A 272 -42.83 9.33 9.84
N ALA A 273 -42.11 10.39 9.48
CA ALA A 273 -42.21 11.70 10.11
C ALA A 273 -42.89 12.70 9.18
N GLU A 274 -43.70 13.61 9.74
CA GLU A 274 -44.11 14.82 9.02
C GLU A 274 -42.92 15.77 8.84
N PRO A 275 -42.93 16.69 7.87
CA PRO A 275 -41.84 17.65 7.65
C PRO A 275 -41.45 18.44 8.92
N GLU A 276 -42.42 18.78 9.77
CA GLU A 276 -42.22 19.51 11.02
C GLU A 276 -41.55 18.65 12.12
N GLN A 277 -41.48 17.33 11.93
CA GLN A 277 -40.97 16.36 12.90
C GLN A 277 -39.58 15.81 12.54
N ALA A 278 -38.95 16.34 11.48
CA ALA A 278 -37.69 15.82 10.97
C ALA A 278 -36.54 15.82 12.01
N GLU A 279 -36.47 16.86 12.85
CA GLU A 279 -35.45 16.98 13.90
C GLU A 279 -35.64 15.92 14.99
N GLN A 280 -36.88 15.76 15.47
CA GLN A 280 -37.24 14.72 16.45
C GLN A 280 -37.01 13.31 15.89
N ALA A 281 -37.32 13.08 14.60
CA ALA A 281 -37.04 11.81 13.94
C ALA A 281 -35.53 11.54 13.81
N ALA A 282 -34.72 12.58 13.56
CA ALA A 282 -33.26 12.46 13.54
C ALA A 282 -32.69 12.08 14.92
N GLU A 283 -33.23 12.62 16.01
CA GLU A 283 -32.88 12.21 17.37
C GLU A 283 -33.20 10.73 17.63
N LEU A 284 -34.37 10.25 17.20
CA LEU A 284 -34.74 8.85 17.33
C LEU A 284 -33.90 7.90 16.47
N VAL A 285 -33.40 8.36 15.32
CA VAL A 285 -32.38 7.63 14.54
C VAL A 285 -31.08 7.49 15.35
N MET A 286 -30.64 8.53 16.05
CA MET A 286 -29.51 8.41 16.98
C MET A 286 -29.80 7.45 18.15
N GLN A 287 -31.07 7.29 18.53
CA GLN A 287 -31.51 6.35 19.56
C GLN A 287 -31.77 4.92 19.05
N GLY A 288 -31.41 4.61 17.80
CA GLY A 288 -31.41 3.25 17.25
C GLY A 288 -32.49 2.94 16.21
N ALA A 289 -33.30 3.92 15.78
CA ALA A 289 -34.03 3.76 14.53
C ALA A 289 -33.03 3.78 13.35
N ARG A 290 -33.35 3.06 12.28
CA ARG A 290 -32.43 2.89 11.14
C ARG A 290 -32.30 4.17 10.31
N GLU A 291 -33.43 4.76 9.96
CA GLU A 291 -33.55 6.01 9.20
C GLU A 291 -34.97 6.56 9.34
N HIS A 292 -35.24 7.74 8.78
CA HIS A 292 -36.58 8.31 8.72
C HIS A 292 -36.95 8.67 7.28
N LEU A 293 -38.25 8.59 6.98
CA LEU A 293 -38.86 9.06 5.75
C LEU A 293 -39.83 10.19 6.05
N THR A 294 -39.79 11.22 5.22
CA THR A 294 -40.70 12.37 5.32
C THR A 294 -42.00 12.09 4.56
N LYS A 295 -43.14 12.31 5.21
CA LYS A 295 -44.47 12.29 4.60
C LYS A 295 -44.74 13.60 3.83
N PRO A 296 -45.66 13.60 2.84
CA PRO A 296 -46.39 12.46 2.30
C PRO A 296 -45.48 11.54 1.47
N LEU A 297 -45.62 10.23 1.71
CA LEU A 297 -44.87 9.22 0.97
C LEU A 297 -45.41 9.14 -0.47
N SER A 298 -44.49 9.11 -1.45
CA SER A 298 -44.85 8.85 -2.85
C SER A 298 -44.39 7.46 -3.27
N ALA A 299 -45.26 6.71 -3.96
CA ALA A 299 -44.92 5.38 -4.48
C ALA A 299 -43.62 5.39 -5.32
N LYS A 300 -43.42 6.47 -6.11
CA LYS A 300 -42.22 6.67 -6.95
C LYS A 300 -40.91 6.72 -6.17
N ARG A 301 -40.92 7.15 -4.89
CA ARG A 301 -39.72 7.22 -4.03
C ARG A 301 -39.67 6.09 -3.02
N PHE A 302 -40.82 5.76 -2.41
CA PHE A 302 -40.95 4.79 -1.33
C PHE A 302 -40.64 3.35 -1.79
N VAL A 303 -41.27 2.88 -2.88
CA VAL A 303 -41.04 1.53 -3.39
C VAL A 303 -39.56 1.28 -3.75
N PRO A 304 -38.87 2.20 -4.48
CA PRO A 304 -37.42 2.06 -4.69
C PRO A 304 -36.57 2.00 -3.46
N TRP A 305 -36.88 2.85 -2.50
CA TRP A 305 -36.17 2.86 -1.23
C TRP A 305 -36.38 1.52 -0.51
N LEU A 306 -37.62 1.03 -0.42
CA LEU A 306 -37.94 -0.22 0.27
C LEU A 306 -37.28 -1.43 -0.37
N ASP A 307 -37.29 -1.53 -1.71
CA ASP A 307 -36.64 -2.63 -2.42
C ASP A 307 -35.13 -2.69 -2.13
N LYS A 308 -34.46 -1.53 -2.15
CA LYS A 308 -33.03 -1.46 -1.84
C LYS A 308 -32.76 -1.81 -0.39
N LEU A 309 -33.61 -1.32 0.53
CA LEU A 309 -33.53 -1.64 1.96
C LEU A 309 -33.75 -3.15 2.21
N TYR A 310 -34.75 -3.74 1.57
CA TYR A 310 -35.04 -5.16 1.61
C TYR A 310 -33.83 -5.99 1.17
N MET A 311 -33.25 -5.68 0.01
CA MET A 311 -32.08 -6.38 -0.51
C MET A 311 -30.90 -6.32 0.46
N ARG A 312 -30.67 -5.15 1.09
CA ARG A 312 -29.65 -4.98 2.12
C ARG A 312 -29.93 -5.81 3.36
N ILE A 313 -31.14 -5.76 3.90
CA ILE A 313 -31.53 -6.54 5.09
C ILE A 313 -31.37 -8.05 4.84
N MET A 314 -31.73 -8.53 3.65
CA MET A 314 -31.71 -9.95 3.33
C MET A 314 -30.33 -10.47 2.93
N SER A 315 -29.42 -9.60 2.48
CA SER A 315 -28.15 -10.03 1.87
C SER A 315 -26.92 -9.60 2.67
N ASP A 316 -26.96 -8.46 3.37
CA ASP A 316 -25.85 -8.03 4.20
C ASP A 316 -25.75 -8.96 5.42
N THR A 317 -24.52 -9.20 5.88
CA THR A 317 -24.24 -10.11 6.99
C THR A 317 -23.49 -9.37 8.08
N VAL A 318 -23.74 -9.76 9.32
CA VAL A 318 -22.93 -9.32 10.47
C VAL A 318 -22.08 -10.50 10.90
N GLU A 319 -20.79 -10.27 11.00
CA GLU A 319 -19.81 -11.28 11.40
C GLU A 319 -19.14 -10.84 12.70
N GLU A 320 -19.12 -11.72 13.71
CA GLU A 320 -18.44 -11.49 14.98
C GLU A 320 -17.11 -12.24 15.02
N LEU A 321 -16.04 -11.54 15.34
CA LEU A 321 -14.67 -12.06 15.40
C LEU A 321 -14.01 -11.75 16.75
N GLU A 322 -13.14 -12.66 17.20
CA GLU A 322 -12.22 -12.42 18.31
C GLU A 322 -10.80 -12.22 17.77
N VAL A 323 -10.14 -11.12 18.11
CA VAL A 323 -8.80 -10.78 17.59
C VAL A 323 -7.83 -10.31 18.68
N GLY A 324 -6.55 -10.63 18.53
CA GLY A 324 -5.51 -10.26 19.50
C GLY A 324 -5.04 -8.81 19.41
N ALA A 325 -4.91 -8.30 18.19
CA ALA A 325 -4.49 -6.92 17.91
C ALA A 325 -5.23 -6.36 16.69
N VAL A 326 -5.30 -5.03 16.60
CA VAL A 326 -5.95 -4.33 15.49
C VAL A 326 -4.96 -3.38 14.83
N VAL A 327 -4.83 -3.44 13.50
CA VAL A 327 -4.02 -2.52 12.70
C VAL A 327 -4.94 -1.73 11.76
N LEU A 328 -4.91 -0.41 11.85
CA LEU A 328 -5.76 0.49 11.10
C LEU A 328 -4.96 1.15 9.98
N ALA A 329 -5.41 0.95 8.74
CA ALA A 329 -4.72 1.34 7.52
C ALA A 329 -5.67 2.02 6.52
N GLY A 330 -6.55 2.89 7.01
CA GLY A 330 -7.57 3.58 6.20
C GLY A 330 -7.02 4.58 5.16
N GLY A 331 -5.73 4.93 5.24
CA GLY A 331 -5.08 5.86 4.30
C GLY A 331 -5.63 7.28 4.42
N PHE A 332 -5.72 7.98 3.29
CA PHE A 332 -6.28 9.34 3.17
C PHE A 332 -7.16 9.45 1.92
N GLU A 333 -7.98 10.51 1.84
CA GLU A 333 -8.69 10.91 0.63
C GLU A 333 -8.02 12.15 -0.01
N CYS A 334 -8.10 12.29 -1.32
CA CYS A 334 -7.60 13.51 -1.98
C CYS A 334 -8.65 14.62 -1.86
N TYR A 335 -8.18 15.86 -1.68
CA TYR A 335 -8.99 17.06 -1.73
C TYR A 335 -9.75 17.12 -3.07
N ASN A 336 -11.04 17.46 -2.99
CA ASN A 336 -11.92 17.57 -4.14
C ASN A 336 -12.44 19.01 -4.21
N PRO A 337 -12.14 19.79 -5.26
CA PRO A 337 -12.60 21.17 -5.43
C PRO A 337 -14.13 21.34 -5.33
N VAL A 338 -14.92 20.35 -5.77
CA VAL A 338 -16.39 20.38 -5.74
C VAL A 338 -16.94 20.32 -4.31
N MET A 339 -16.19 19.69 -3.40
CA MET A 339 -16.62 19.49 -2.01
C MET A 339 -16.09 20.61 -1.09
N ASP A 340 -15.43 21.61 -1.64
CA ASP A 340 -14.85 22.70 -0.87
C ASP A 340 -15.94 23.73 -0.52
N PRO A 341 -16.26 23.93 0.78
CA PRO A 341 -17.28 24.90 1.19
C PRO A 341 -16.90 26.35 0.84
N GLU A 342 -15.64 26.63 0.53
CA GLU A 342 -15.16 27.97 0.15
C GLU A 342 -15.19 28.22 -1.37
N GLY A 343 -15.87 27.38 -2.16
CA GLY A 343 -16.05 27.60 -3.61
C GLY A 343 -14.85 27.18 -4.45
N GLY A 344 -14.16 26.08 -4.07
CA GLY A 344 -12.98 25.58 -4.78
C GLY A 344 -13.23 25.28 -6.27
N GLN A 345 -14.44 24.86 -6.62
CA GLN A 345 -14.85 24.62 -8.01
C GLN A 345 -14.71 25.86 -8.89
N ASP A 346 -15.17 27.02 -8.40
CA ASP A 346 -15.08 28.29 -9.13
C ASP A 346 -13.65 28.82 -9.16
N VAL A 347 -12.94 28.78 -8.03
CA VAL A 347 -11.56 29.27 -7.89
C VAL A 347 -10.61 28.60 -8.89
N TRP A 348 -10.77 27.29 -9.09
CA TRP A 348 -9.91 26.51 -9.98
C TRP A 348 -10.50 26.31 -11.38
N CYS A 349 -11.68 26.88 -11.67
CA CYS A 349 -12.43 26.63 -12.90
C CYS A 349 -12.58 25.12 -13.18
N TYR A 350 -12.90 24.34 -12.14
CA TYR A 350 -12.85 22.88 -12.19
C TYR A 350 -13.90 22.26 -13.12
N ASP A 351 -14.96 23.00 -13.46
CA ASP A 351 -15.95 22.58 -14.47
C ASP A 351 -15.40 22.56 -15.90
N HIS A 352 -14.27 23.24 -16.14
CA HIS A 352 -13.64 23.23 -17.45
C HIS A 352 -12.93 21.89 -17.68
N PRO A 353 -13.16 21.20 -18.81
CA PRO A 353 -12.65 19.84 -19.02
C PRO A 353 -11.12 19.74 -19.14
N GLY A 354 -10.45 20.87 -19.36
CA GLY A 354 -8.99 20.99 -19.30
C GLY A 354 -8.41 21.12 -17.88
N VAL A 355 -9.22 21.22 -16.82
CA VAL A 355 -8.75 21.26 -15.44
C VAL A 355 -8.95 19.88 -14.82
N LEU A 356 -7.88 19.27 -14.32
CA LEU A 356 -7.87 17.93 -13.76
C LEU A 356 -7.20 17.94 -12.38
N THR A 357 -7.60 17.05 -11.50
CA THR A 357 -6.80 16.66 -10.34
C THR A 357 -5.66 15.74 -10.77
N ALA A 358 -4.62 15.62 -9.94
CA ALA A 358 -3.51 14.69 -10.16
C ALA A 358 -3.96 13.24 -10.39
N VAL A 359 -4.96 12.75 -9.64
CA VAL A 359 -5.48 11.39 -9.81
C VAL A 359 -6.21 11.23 -11.16
N GLU A 360 -6.97 12.24 -11.59
CA GLU A 360 -7.58 12.24 -12.92
C GLU A 360 -6.50 12.22 -14.01
N PHE A 361 -5.45 13.02 -13.87
CA PHE A 361 -4.33 13.01 -14.80
C PHE A 361 -3.62 11.65 -14.87
N GLU A 362 -3.40 10.99 -13.73
CA GLU A 362 -2.87 9.61 -13.68
C GLU A 362 -3.76 8.62 -14.43
N ARG A 363 -5.08 8.73 -14.28
CA ARG A 363 -6.03 7.87 -15.01
C ARG A 363 -6.01 8.20 -16.50
N LEU A 364 -5.93 9.46 -16.88
CA LEU A 364 -5.81 9.90 -18.27
C LEU A 364 -4.55 9.32 -18.92
N LEU A 365 -3.40 9.36 -18.24
CA LEU A 365 -2.13 8.87 -18.78
C LEU A 365 -1.97 7.34 -18.68
N SER A 366 -2.88 6.65 -17.99
CA SER A 366 -2.83 5.21 -17.80
C SER A 366 -3.18 4.43 -19.08
N HIS A 367 -2.45 3.34 -19.34
CA HIS A 367 -2.78 2.42 -20.44
C HIS A 367 -4.12 1.70 -20.21
N ALA A 368 -4.49 1.48 -18.94
CA ALA A 368 -5.79 0.94 -18.54
C ALA A 368 -6.83 2.05 -18.30
N GLY A 369 -6.49 3.29 -18.64
CA GLY A 369 -7.34 4.47 -18.50
C GLY A 369 -8.17 4.79 -19.74
N PRO A 370 -9.01 5.85 -19.69
CA PRO A 370 -9.92 6.22 -20.77
C PRO A 370 -9.29 6.44 -22.14
N THR A 371 -8.07 6.98 -22.19
CA THR A 371 -7.43 7.36 -23.47
C THR A 371 -6.45 6.32 -23.98
N GLY A 372 -6.23 5.23 -23.23
CA GLY A 372 -5.20 4.23 -23.52
C GLY A 372 -3.77 4.78 -23.39
N GLY A 373 -3.54 5.77 -22.53
CA GLY A 373 -2.24 6.41 -22.31
C GLY A 373 -1.93 7.58 -23.26
N ARG A 374 -2.90 8.04 -24.05
CA ARG A 374 -2.73 9.18 -24.96
C ARG A 374 -3.03 10.50 -24.23
N LEU A 375 -2.18 11.50 -24.45
CA LEU A 375 -2.30 12.83 -23.85
C LEU A 375 -3.29 13.71 -24.66
N LEU A 376 -4.58 13.50 -24.41
CA LEU A 376 -5.68 14.19 -25.06
C LEU A 376 -6.50 14.96 -24.03
N ARG A 377 -6.94 16.17 -24.37
CA ARG A 377 -7.81 16.95 -23.48
C ARG A 377 -9.18 16.27 -23.36
N PRO A 378 -9.69 16.03 -22.14
CA PRO A 378 -11.03 15.50 -21.95
C PRO A 378 -12.11 16.38 -22.62
N GLY A 379 -13.22 15.77 -23.03
CA GLY A 379 -14.32 16.46 -23.68
C GLY A 379 -14.16 16.64 -25.19
N ASP A 380 -13.04 17.20 -25.67
CA ASP A 380 -12.84 17.51 -27.09
C ASP A 380 -11.75 16.69 -27.79
N ASN A 381 -10.98 15.90 -27.05
CA ASN A 381 -9.86 15.09 -27.54
C ASN A 381 -8.79 15.90 -28.28
N ALA A 382 -8.68 17.20 -28.03
CA ALA A 382 -7.64 18.02 -28.62
C ALA A 382 -6.25 17.58 -28.10
N PRO A 383 -5.20 17.58 -28.95
CA PRO A 383 -3.83 17.38 -28.50
C PRO A 383 -3.43 18.45 -27.48
N VAL A 384 -2.73 18.03 -26.42
CA VAL A 384 -2.26 18.92 -25.35
C VAL A 384 -0.78 19.20 -25.56
N ARG A 385 -0.39 20.49 -25.70
CA ARG A 385 1.00 20.91 -25.91
C ARG A 385 1.58 21.69 -24.75
N LYS A 386 0.73 22.26 -23.89
CA LYS A 386 1.16 23.06 -22.74
C LYS A 386 0.34 22.75 -21.49
N ILE A 387 1.00 22.29 -20.42
CA ILE A 387 0.38 21.87 -19.16
C ILE A 387 0.98 22.60 -17.96
N ALA A 388 0.12 23.08 -17.06
CA ALA A 388 0.51 23.61 -15.76
C ALA A 388 0.12 22.65 -14.63
N TRP A 389 1.03 22.37 -13.69
CA TRP A 389 0.72 21.75 -12.41
C TRP A 389 0.70 22.81 -11.31
N ILE A 390 -0.36 22.87 -10.51
CA ILE A 390 -0.47 23.80 -9.38
C ILE A 390 -0.29 23.03 -8.08
N GLN A 391 0.77 23.34 -7.34
CA GLN A 391 1.07 22.70 -6.05
C GLN A 391 0.17 23.18 -4.91
N CYS A 392 0.09 22.35 -3.87
CA CYS A 392 -0.55 22.68 -2.59
C CYS A 392 -2.05 23.03 -2.70
N VAL A 393 -2.76 22.49 -3.69
CA VAL A 393 -4.21 22.67 -3.81
C VAL A 393 -4.90 21.90 -2.69
N GLY A 394 -5.53 22.61 -1.74
CA GLY A 394 -6.16 22.01 -0.57
C GLY A 394 -5.18 21.57 0.53
N SER A 395 -3.96 22.12 0.57
CA SER A 395 -2.97 21.91 1.62
C SER A 395 -2.14 23.17 1.84
N ARG A 396 -1.50 23.28 3.02
CA ARG A 396 -0.79 24.50 3.44
C ARG A 396 -1.69 25.74 3.29
N ASP A 397 -2.97 25.55 3.66
CA ASP A 397 -4.02 26.54 3.52
C ASP A 397 -4.76 26.67 4.85
N VAL A 398 -4.43 27.73 5.59
CA VAL A 398 -4.95 27.98 6.94
C VAL A 398 -6.46 28.29 6.91
N GLN A 399 -6.97 28.88 5.82
CA GLN A 399 -8.40 29.19 5.68
C GLN A 399 -9.21 27.90 5.63
N LYS A 400 -8.71 26.91 4.89
CA LYS A 400 -9.34 25.60 4.66
C LYS A 400 -9.05 24.56 5.76
N GLY A 401 -8.65 25.01 6.95
CA GLY A 401 -8.27 24.13 8.07
C GLY A 401 -7.18 23.11 7.70
N ALA A 402 -6.24 23.50 6.84
CA ALA A 402 -5.26 22.61 6.23
C ALA A 402 -3.82 23.12 6.42
N ASP A 403 -3.46 23.54 7.64
CA ASP A 403 -2.11 24.04 7.97
C ASP A 403 -1.10 22.90 8.10
N PHE A 404 -1.12 21.99 7.13
CA PHE A 404 -0.23 20.84 7.02
C PHE A 404 0.15 20.60 5.56
N CYS A 405 1.27 19.90 5.38
CA CYS A 405 1.75 19.47 4.08
C CYS A 405 1.32 18.05 3.77
N SER A 406 0.82 17.83 2.56
CA SER A 406 0.43 16.49 2.10
C SER A 406 1.59 15.55 1.79
N ALA A 407 2.84 16.00 1.91
CA ALA A 407 4.11 15.27 1.73
C ALA A 407 4.38 14.65 0.34
N VAL A 408 3.36 14.42 -0.49
CA VAL A 408 3.47 13.67 -1.76
C VAL A 408 3.32 14.52 -3.03
N CYS A 409 2.67 15.69 -2.93
CA CYS A 409 2.26 16.49 -4.10
C CYS A 409 3.40 16.97 -4.99
N CYS A 410 4.47 17.51 -4.39
CA CYS A 410 5.64 17.93 -5.14
C CYS A 410 6.22 16.79 -5.99
N MET A 411 6.25 15.56 -5.46
CA MET A 411 6.89 14.43 -6.13
C MET A 411 6.02 13.81 -7.22
N PHE A 412 4.70 13.67 -7.00
CA PHE A 412 3.85 13.16 -8.06
C PHE A 412 3.75 14.13 -9.24
N SER A 413 3.77 15.45 -9.01
CA SER A 413 3.71 16.40 -10.13
C SER A 413 4.99 16.42 -10.96
N ILE A 414 6.17 16.25 -10.34
CA ILE A 414 7.42 16.05 -11.09
C ILE A 414 7.28 14.80 -11.96
N LYS A 415 6.77 13.70 -11.39
CA LYS A 415 6.55 12.45 -12.11
C LYS A 415 5.58 12.59 -13.27
N GLU A 416 4.42 13.16 -13.02
CA GLU A 416 3.39 13.42 -14.02
C GLU A 416 3.94 14.29 -15.15
N ALA A 417 4.68 15.36 -14.84
CA ALA A 417 5.31 16.22 -15.85
C ALA A 417 6.31 15.44 -16.72
N VAL A 418 7.21 14.66 -16.11
CA VAL A 418 8.19 13.84 -16.84
C VAL A 418 7.48 12.79 -17.72
N LEU A 419 6.47 12.11 -17.20
CA LEU A 419 5.70 11.11 -17.96
C LEU A 419 4.89 11.75 -19.08
N ALA A 420 4.32 12.93 -18.87
CA ALA A 420 3.61 13.68 -19.90
C ALA A 420 4.54 14.05 -21.06
N LYS A 421 5.76 14.54 -20.76
CA LYS A 421 6.77 14.84 -21.79
C LYS A 421 7.19 13.57 -22.54
N LYS A 422 7.37 12.45 -21.85
CA LYS A 422 7.65 11.15 -22.49
C LYS A 422 6.51 10.72 -23.42
N ALA A 423 5.25 10.85 -22.98
CA ALA A 423 4.08 10.50 -23.79
C ALA A 423 3.91 11.42 -25.02
N ALA A 424 4.33 12.68 -24.93
CA ALA A 424 4.34 13.64 -26.03
C ALA A 424 5.63 13.59 -26.88
N ALA A 425 6.49 12.57 -26.71
CA ALA A 425 7.78 12.45 -27.39
C ALA A 425 8.69 13.71 -27.26
N GLY A 426 8.57 14.43 -26.13
CA GLY A 426 9.34 15.64 -25.82
C GLY A 426 8.69 16.96 -26.27
N ASP A 427 7.66 16.93 -27.11
CA ASP A 427 6.98 18.13 -27.66
C ASP A 427 5.86 18.64 -26.72
N LEU A 428 6.23 18.93 -25.47
CA LEU A 428 5.32 19.43 -24.44
C LEU A 428 6.00 20.47 -23.53
N ASP A 429 5.37 21.63 -23.36
CA ASP A 429 5.74 22.61 -22.34
C ASP A 429 5.09 22.23 -21.00
N ALA A 430 5.90 21.79 -20.05
CA ALA A 430 5.46 21.36 -18.73
C ALA A 430 5.95 22.35 -17.67
N THR A 431 5.01 22.99 -16.97
CA THR A 431 5.30 23.99 -15.94
C THR A 431 4.72 23.56 -14.59
N ILE A 432 5.53 23.61 -13.52
CA ILE A 432 5.11 23.33 -12.15
C ILE A 432 5.15 24.61 -11.33
N PHE A 433 3.99 25.08 -10.87
CA PHE A 433 3.83 26.22 -9.98
C PHE A 433 3.88 25.80 -8.53
N TYR A 434 4.83 26.35 -7.75
CA TYR A 434 5.09 25.91 -6.38
C TYR A 434 5.47 27.04 -5.42
N MET A 435 5.39 26.76 -4.11
CA MET A 435 5.93 27.63 -3.05
C MET A 435 7.30 27.15 -2.57
N ASP A 436 7.36 25.88 -2.17
CA ASP A 436 8.59 25.15 -1.80
C ASP A 436 8.52 23.75 -2.43
N MET A 437 9.59 23.30 -3.09
CA MET A 437 9.64 21.94 -3.66
C MET A 437 10.14 20.94 -2.61
N ARG A 438 9.22 20.20 -1.98
CA ARG A 438 9.54 19.30 -0.85
C ARG A 438 10.04 17.92 -1.29
N THR A 439 11.34 17.83 -1.56
CA THR A 439 12.08 16.69 -2.12
C THR A 439 12.96 15.97 -1.07
N THR A 440 12.41 15.69 0.11
CA THR A 440 13.18 15.17 1.28
C THR A 440 13.53 13.68 1.22
N GLY A 441 12.81 12.89 0.43
CA GLY A 441 13.02 11.45 0.33
C GLY A 441 14.35 11.09 -0.34
N LYS A 442 14.80 9.86 -0.12
CA LYS A 442 16.05 9.36 -0.71
C LYS A 442 15.96 9.41 -2.24
N GLY A 443 16.92 10.08 -2.88
CA GLY A 443 16.95 10.30 -4.33
C GLY A 443 15.95 11.34 -4.88
N TYR A 444 15.09 11.96 -4.05
CA TYR A 444 14.03 12.86 -4.55
C TYR A 444 14.60 14.17 -5.10
N GLN A 445 15.62 14.74 -4.46
CA GLN A 445 16.28 15.94 -4.97
C GLN A 445 16.98 15.70 -6.31
N ARG A 446 17.64 14.53 -6.47
CA ARG A 446 18.25 14.13 -7.74
C ARG A 446 17.19 13.97 -8.83
N TYR A 447 16.04 13.38 -8.49
CA TYR A 447 14.90 13.24 -9.41
C TYR A 447 14.37 14.61 -9.87
N ARG A 448 14.23 15.58 -8.96
CA ARG A 448 13.85 16.96 -9.31
C ARG A 448 14.89 17.65 -10.19
N ASN A 449 16.18 17.50 -9.86
CA ASN A 449 17.27 18.08 -10.65
C ASN A 449 17.31 17.51 -12.07
N ARG A 450 17.10 16.19 -12.21
CA ARG A 450 17.00 15.52 -13.51
C ARG A 450 15.81 16.05 -14.32
N ALA A 451 14.64 16.16 -13.69
CA ALA A 451 13.44 16.67 -14.34
C ALA A 451 13.64 18.09 -14.90
N GLU A 452 14.37 18.94 -14.18
CA GLU A 452 14.70 20.30 -14.65
C GLU A 452 15.76 20.29 -15.75
N ALA A 453 16.90 19.65 -15.51
CA ALA A 453 18.08 19.78 -16.36
C ALA A 453 18.06 18.88 -17.61
N GLU A 454 17.48 17.67 -17.51
CA GLU A 454 17.48 16.68 -18.58
C GLU A 454 16.12 16.60 -19.28
N ASP A 455 15.01 16.58 -18.52
CA ASP A 455 13.66 16.50 -19.08
C ASP A 455 13.07 17.87 -19.45
N GLY A 456 13.69 18.98 -19.02
CA GLY A 456 13.26 20.34 -19.33
C GLY A 456 11.90 20.72 -18.73
N VAL A 457 11.57 20.24 -17.54
CA VAL A 457 10.39 20.67 -16.77
C VAL A 457 10.67 22.04 -16.16
N ARG A 458 9.79 23.01 -16.40
CA ARG A 458 9.93 24.37 -15.86
C ARG A 458 9.35 24.44 -14.45
N PHE A 459 10.14 24.92 -13.49
CA PHE A 459 9.70 25.16 -12.12
C PHE A 459 9.48 26.66 -11.91
N VAL A 460 8.24 27.08 -11.63
CA VAL A 460 7.89 28.48 -11.39
C VAL A 460 7.49 28.65 -9.95
N ARG A 461 8.28 29.43 -9.20
CA ARG A 461 8.01 29.68 -7.79
C ARG A 461 6.93 30.74 -7.61
N SER A 462 5.69 30.34 -7.72
CA SER A 462 4.53 31.17 -7.44
C SER A 462 3.37 30.30 -6.99
N ARG A 463 2.49 30.84 -6.14
CA ARG A 463 1.21 30.21 -5.79
C ARG A 463 0.10 30.90 -6.59
N PRO A 464 -0.32 30.35 -7.75
CA PRO A 464 -1.49 30.84 -8.46
C PRO A 464 -2.68 30.92 -7.51
N HIS A 465 -3.40 32.04 -7.58
CA HIS A 465 -4.62 32.24 -6.78
C HIS A 465 -5.81 31.50 -7.38
N SER A 466 -5.96 31.54 -8.71
CA SER A 466 -7.11 31.01 -9.43
C SER A 466 -6.74 30.65 -10.87
N VAL A 467 -7.61 29.87 -11.50
CA VAL A 467 -7.55 29.55 -12.93
C VAL A 467 -8.81 30.12 -13.58
N VAL A 468 -8.67 30.75 -14.75
CA VAL A 468 -9.83 31.29 -15.50
C VAL A 468 -9.79 30.82 -16.95
N PRO A 469 -10.93 30.69 -17.65
CA PRO A 469 -10.94 30.39 -19.07
C PRO A 469 -10.18 31.45 -19.89
N ALA A 470 -9.50 31.01 -20.95
CA ALA A 470 -8.87 31.92 -21.90
C ALA A 470 -9.94 32.77 -22.63
N PRO A 471 -9.61 33.99 -23.08
CA PRO A 471 -10.57 34.88 -23.75
C PRO A 471 -11.21 34.29 -25.03
N ASP A 472 -10.49 33.39 -25.72
CA ASP A 472 -10.97 32.70 -26.93
C ASP A 472 -11.71 31.39 -26.61
N GLY A 473 -11.81 31.02 -25.34
CA GLY A 473 -12.41 29.79 -24.85
C GLY A 473 -11.63 28.51 -25.15
N LYS A 474 -10.40 28.60 -25.68
CA LYS A 474 -9.61 27.44 -26.15
C LYS A 474 -8.46 27.02 -25.22
N GLY A 475 -8.45 27.52 -23.99
CA GLY A 475 -7.44 27.18 -22.98
C GLY A 475 -7.77 27.76 -21.61
N LEU A 476 -6.78 27.70 -20.73
CA LEU A 476 -6.85 28.10 -19.32
C LEU A 476 -5.77 29.14 -19.04
N LYS A 477 -6.18 30.30 -18.57
CA LYS A 477 -5.30 31.40 -18.22
C LYS A 477 -4.91 31.31 -16.75
N ILE A 478 -3.61 31.40 -16.49
CA ILE A 478 -3.04 31.52 -15.15
C ILE A 478 -2.28 32.85 -15.08
N GLU A 479 -2.61 33.65 -14.07
CA GLU A 479 -1.88 34.87 -13.70
C GLU A 479 -1.02 34.57 -12.47
N PHE A 480 0.26 34.94 -12.53
CA PHE A 480 1.19 34.71 -11.44
C PHE A 480 2.27 35.78 -11.38
N MET A 481 2.81 36.00 -10.18
CA MET A 481 3.92 36.92 -9.95
C MET A 481 5.24 36.17 -9.98
N THR A 482 6.21 36.75 -10.66
CA THR A 482 7.61 36.31 -10.71
C THR A 482 8.41 36.86 -9.53
N ASP A 483 9.61 36.34 -9.29
CA ASP A 483 10.44 36.73 -8.13
C ASP A 483 10.93 38.20 -8.18
N ASP A 484 10.98 38.84 -9.35
CA ASP A 484 11.27 40.26 -9.52
C ASP A 484 10.01 41.14 -9.42
N GLY A 485 8.86 40.55 -9.09
CA GLY A 485 7.59 41.23 -8.89
C GLY A 485 6.79 41.50 -10.16
N ALA A 486 7.22 41.00 -11.32
CA ALA A 486 6.47 41.16 -12.56
C ALA A 486 5.25 40.21 -12.59
N LEU A 487 4.08 40.76 -12.93
CA LEU A 487 2.88 39.99 -13.18
C LEU A 487 2.95 39.41 -14.60
N VAL A 488 2.85 38.07 -14.69
CA VAL A 488 2.89 37.33 -15.96
C VAL A 488 1.56 36.60 -16.15
N GLU A 489 1.06 36.63 -17.38
CA GLU A 489 -0.10 35.86 -17.81
C GLU A 489 0.34 34.81 -18.82
N GLU A 490 -0.07 33.55 -18.60
CA GLU A 490 0.17 32.47 -19.54
C GLU A 490 -1.10 31.64 -19.77
N ILE A 491 -1.29 31.19 -21.02
CA ILE A 491 -2.38 30.30 -21.41
C ILE A 491 -1.83 28.88 -21.52
N TYR A 492 -2.60 27.93 -20.98
CA TYR A 492 -2.32 26.50 -20.95
C TYR A 492 -3.46 25.72 -21.62
N ASP A 493 -3.15 24.60 -22.26
CA ASP A 493 -4.17 23.71 -22.82
C ASP A 493 -4.86 22.91 -21.71
N MET A 494 -4.11 22.62 -20.64
CA MET A 494 -4.53 21.82 -19.49
C MET A 494 -3.88 22.31 -18.20
N VAL A 495 -4.61 22.22 -17.08
CA VAL A 495 -4.13 22.51 -15.74
C VAL A 495 -4.38 21.29 -14.84
N VAL A 496 -3.34 20.85 -14.13
CA VAL A 496 -3.39 19.74 -13.19
C VAL A 496 -3.25 20.27 -11.76
N LEU A 497 -4.30 20.12 -10.96
CA LEU A 497 -4.35 20.47 -9.56
C LEU A 497 -3.69 19.35 -8.74
N ALA A 498 -2.58 19.66 -8.09
CA ALA A 498 -1.92 18.74 -7.16
C ALA A 498 -2.69 18.67 -5.84
N ALA A 499 -3.85 18.01 -5.88
CA ALA A 499 -4.79 17.89 -4.78
C ALA A 499 -4.14 17.24 -3.55
N GLY A 500 -4.23 17.92 -2.42
CA GLY A 500 -3.70 17.49 -1.14
C GLY A 500 -4.45 16.32 -0.50
N ALA A 501 -3.83 15.66 0.47
CA ALA A 501 -4.43 14.67 1.34
C ALA A 501 -5.38 15.31 2.36
N ARG A 502 -6.48 14.62 2.63
CA ARG A 502 -7.50 14.93 3.63
C ARG A 502 -7.84 13.65 4.42
N PRO A 503 -8.26 13.76 5.68
CA PRO A 503 -8.73 12.60 6.42
C PRO A 503 -9.91 11.94 5.67
N PRO A 504 -10.04 10.61 5.70
CA PRO A 504 -11.16 9.91 5.05
C PRO A 504 -12.52 10.41 5.54
N ARG A 505 -13.55 10.38 4.69
CA ARG A 505 -14.92 10.77 5.10
C ARG A 505 -15.44 9.87 6.21
N GLY A 506 -16.12 10.47 7.19
CA GLY A 506 -16.71 9.76 8.33
C GLY A 506 -15.68 9.35 9.39
N MET A 507 -14.49 9.98 9.39
CA MET A 507 -13.43 9.68 10.35
C MET A 507 -13.87 9.86 11.80
N ASP A 508 -14.65 10.89 12.11
CA ASP A 508 -15.15 11.14 13.48
C ASP A 508 -15.99 9.96 14.00
N LYS A 509 -16.90 9.46 13.15
CA LYS A 509 -17.72 8.28 13.46
C LYS A 509 -16.84 7.03 13.62
N PHE A 510 -15.87 6.84 12.74
CA PHE A 510 -14.95 5.70 12.81
C PHE A 510 -14.09 5.75 14.09
N ALA A 511 -13.59 6.93 14.46
CA ALA A 511 -12.80 7.13 15.68
C ALA A 511 -13.62 6.81 16.93
N LEU A 512 -14.90 7.22 16.97
CA LEU A 512 -15.81 6.84 18.04
C LEU A 512 -16.01 5.32 18.12
N THR A 513 -16.31 4.68 16.98
CA THR A 513 -16.47 3.21 16.88
C THR A 513 -15.22 2.46 17.34
N ALA A 514 -14.03 2.94 17.00
CA ALA A 514 -12.78 2.29 17.37
C ALA A 514 -12.24 2.71 18.75
N GLY A 515 -12.84 3.72 19.40
CA GLY A 515 -12.36 4.31 20.65
C GLY A 515 -10.99 4.97 20.52
N LEU A 516 -10.83 5.89 19.56
CA LEU A 516 -9.56 6.54 19.21
C LEU A 516 -9.64 8.06 19.26
N ASP A 517 -8.48 8.67 19.52
CA ASP A 517 -8.32 10.12 19.43
C ASP A 517 -7.87 10.52 18.01
N LEU A 518 -8.42 11.63 17.53
CA LEU A 518 -7.97 12.29 16.31
C LEU A 518 -7.10 13.50 16.68
N ASN A 519 -6.13 13.80 15.81
CA ASN A 519 -5.36 15.03 15.91
C ASN A 519 -6.17 16.24 15.42
N GLU A 520 -5.61 17.44 15.58
CA GLU A 520 -6.27 18.71 15.19
C GLU A 520 -6.65 18.79 13.69
N TRP A 521 -6.11 17.90 12.84
CA TRP A 521 -6.35 17.83 11.41
C TRP A 521 -7.32 16.70 11.01
N GLY A 522 -7.85 15.95 11.98
CA GLY A 522 -8.78 14.84 11.77
C GLY A 522 -8.13 13.51 11.39
N PHE A 523 -6.81 13.36 11.47
CA PHE A 523 -6.13 12.06 11.30
C PHE A 523 -5.99 11.35 12.65
N VAL A 524 -5.69 10.04 12.66
CA VAL A 524 -5.45 9.32 13.92
C VAL A 524 -4.28 9.91 14.68
N GLN A 525 -4.50 10.27 15.95
CA GLN A 525 -3.43 10.71 16.82
C GLN A 525 -2.46 9.55 17.09
N THR A 526 -1.18 9.78 16.83
CA THR A 526 -0.10 8.83 17.08
C THR A 526 0.88 9.36 18.12
N GLN A 527 1.73 8.48 18.66
CA GLN A 527 2.70 8.82 19.71
C GLN A 527 4.07 9.19 19.12
N PRO A 528 4.75 10.24 19.60
CA PRO A 528 6.05 10.69 19.06
C PRO A 528 7.15 9.63 18.96
N TYR A 529 7.40 8.89 20.05
CA TYR A 529 8.43 7.82 20.09
C TYR A 529 7.86 6.42 19.78
N ALA A 530 6.62 6.36 19.28
CA ALA A 530 5.99 5.14 18.81
C ALA A 530 4.96 5.50 17.72
N PRO A 531 5.42 5.88 16.52
CA PRO A 531 4.59 6.47 15.47
C PRO A 531 3.53 5.51 14.89
N GLU A 532 3.57 4.24 15.28
CA GLU A 532 2.55 3.24 14.97
C GLU A 532 1.46 3.10 16.07
N ARG A 533 1.67 3.62 17.28
CA ARG A 533 0.73 3.47 18.40
C ARG A 533 -0.32 4.58 18.40
N THR A 534 -1.57 4.20 18.62
CA THR A 534 -2.70 5.12 18.81
C THR A 534 -2.93 5.41 20.30
N SER A 535 -4.00 6.15 20.64
CA SER A 535 -4.45 6.35 22.02
C SER A 535 -4.97 5.07 22.69
N ARG A 536 -5.40 4.06 21.92
CA ARG A 536 -5.91 2.78 22.43
C ARG A 536 -4.84 1.68 22.34
N VAL A 537 -4.47 1.12 23.48
CA VAL A 537 -3.48 0.03 23.54
C VAL A 537 -3.99 -1.18 22.75
N GLY A 538 -3.10 -1.87 22.03
CA GLY A 538 -3.45 -3.02 21.17
C GLY A 538 -4.03 -2.64 19.80
N VAL A 539 -4.26 -1.34 19.57
CA VAL A 539 -4.69 -0.77 18.29
C VAL A 539 -3.56 0.09 17.71
N PHE A 540 -3.23 -0.14 16.44
CA PHE A 540 -2.08 0.47 15.77
C PHE A 540 -2.49 1.19 14.48
N SER A 541 -1.72 2.19 14.06
CA SER A 541 -1.90 2.93 12.80
C SER A 541 -0.83 2.54 11.79
N ALA A 542 -1.23 2.28 10.55
CA ALA A 542 -0.39 1.84 9.44
C ALA A 542 -0.63 2.66 8.15
N GLY A 543 0.41 2.74 7.30
CA GLY A 543 0.43 3.56 6.11
C GLY A 543 0.34 5.08 6.36
N ALA A 544 -0.63 5.72 5.71
CA ALA A 544 -0.84 7.17 5.77
C ALA A 544 -2.04 7.57 6.64
N PHE A 545 -2.51 6.67 7.51
CA PHE A 545 -3.74 6.87 8.29
C PHE A 545 -3.57 7.84 9.47
N GLY A 546 -2.37 7.91 10.05
CA GLY A 546 -2.03 8.88 11.09
C GLY A 546 -1.48 10.22 10.57
N GLU A 547 -0.94 10.23 9.34
CA GLU A 547 -0.35 11.42 8.71
C GLU A 547 -0.09 11.14 7.23
N PRO A 548 -0.24 12.13 6.33
CA PRO A 548 0.09 12.00 4.90
C PRO A 548 1.53 11.53 4.65
N LYS A 549 1.69 10.43 3.91
CA LYS A 549 2.97 9.80 3.60
C LYS A 549 2.99 9.24 2.19
N ASP A 550 4.19 9.12 1.62
CA ASP A 550 4.38 8.38 0.37
C ASP A 550 4.37 6.85 0.59
N ILE A 551 4.53 6.10 -0.50
CA ILE A 551 4.49 4.63 -0.50
C ILE A 551 5.61 4.03 0.35
N SER A 552 6.84 4.55 0.25
CA SER A 552 7.98 3.98 0.97
C SER A 552 7.80 4.16 2.48
N GLU A 553 7.45 5.37 2.91
CA GLU A 553 7.20 5.65 4.33
C GLU A 553 5.95 4.91 4.84
N SER A 554 4.94 4.72 3.99
CA SER A 554 3.76 3.90 4.32
C SER A 554 4.10 2.42 4.52
N VAL A 555 4.99 1.86 3.70
CA VAL A 555 5.48 0.47 3.83
C VAL A 555 6.33 0.31 5.09
N ILE A 556 7.17 1.30 5.41
CA ILE A 556 7.96 1.33 6.66
C ILE A 556 7.03 1.35 7.88
N GLN A 557 6.07 2.28 7.90
CA GLN A 557 5.15 2.41 9.05
C GLN A 557 4.25 1.17 9.20
N ALA A 558 3.84 0.53 8.09
CA ALA A 558 3.12 -0.74 8.13
C ALA A 558 3.95 -1.87 8.76
N GLY A 559 5.24 -1.96 8.44
CA GLY A 559 6.16 -2.91 9.08
C GLY A 559 6.33 -2.64 10.58
N ALA A 560 6.39 -1.36 10.97
CA ALA A 560 6.41 -0.97 12.39
C ALA A 560 5.12 -1.37 13.13
N ALA A 561 3.95 -1.12 12.54
CA ALA A 561 2.66 -1.52 13.09
C ALA A 561 2.53 -3.04 13.22
N ALA A 562 2.97 -3.79 12.21
CA ALA A 562 3.02 -5.26 12.25
C ALA A 562 3.95 -5.77 13.37
N SER A 563 5.11 -5.12 13.58
CA SER A 563 6.01 -5.44 14.69
C SER A 563 5.34 -5.27 16.05
N ALA A 564 4.67 -4.13 16.25
CA ALA A 564 3.98 -3.81 17.50
C ALA A 564 2.77 -4.73 17.74
N ALA A 565 1.99 -5.04 16.70
CA ALA A 565 0.90 -6.02 16.76
C ALA A 565 1.42 -7.42 17.09
N SER A 566 2.48 -7.89 16.42
CA SER A 566 3.09 -9.20 16.71
C SER A 566 3.52 -9.33 18.16
N ARG A 567 4.03 -8.23 18.76
CA ARG A 567 4.43 -8.20 20.17
C ARG A 567 3.23 -8.39 21.10
N ILE A 568 2.11 -7.72 20.85
CA ILE A 568 0.88 -7.91 21.64
C ILE A 568 0.37 -9.34 21.50
N ILE A 569 0.26 -9.85 20.27
CA ILE A 569 -0.20 -11.22 20.01
C ILE A 569 0.64 -12.24 20.77
N LYS A 570 1.96 -12.05 20.80
CA LYS A 570 2.88 -12.94 21.50
C LYS A 570 2.76 -12.85 23.03
N ILE A 571 2.68 -11.64 23.59
CA ILE A 571 2.60 -11.42 25.05
C ILE A 571 1.38 -12.13 25.64
N TYR A 572 0.26 -12.08 24.94
CA TYR A 572 -1.01 -12.66 25.40
C TYR A 572 -1.25 -14.09 24.88
N ASP A 573 -0.31 -14.66 24.13
CA ASP A 573 -0.37 -16.00 23.53
C ASP A 573 -1.72 -16.32 22.85
N VAL A 574 -2.22 -15.36 22.07
CA VAL A 574 -3.61 -15.34 21.54
C VAL A 574 -3.94 -16.57 20.68
N LEU A 575 -2.93 -17.32 20.22
CA LEU A 575 -3.07 -18.48 19.33
C LEU A 575 -2.56 -19.81 19.94
N ALA A 576 -2.37 -19.88 21.26
CA ALA A 576 -1.98 -21.10 21.96
C ALA A 576 -2.90 -22.28 21.58
N GLY A 577 -2.34 -23.30 20.91
CA GLY A 577 -3.05 -24.56 20.60
C GLY A 577 -3.58 -24.73 19.16
N ILE A 578 -3.37 -23.78 18.24
CA ILE A 578 -3.67 -23.98 16.81
C ILE A 578 -2.44 -24.59 16.12
N GLY A 579 -2.38 -25.92 16.05
CA GLY A 579 -1.32 -26.64 15.32
C GLY A 579 -1.36 -26.40 13.81
N GLY A 580 -0.20 -26.33 13.17
CA GLY A 580 -0.12 -26.39 11.71
C GLY A 580 -0.56 -27.75 11.18
N GLU A 581 -1.24 -27.77 10.02
CA GLU A 581 -1.55 -29.04 9.35
C GLU A 581 -0.23 -29.74 8.97
N PRO A 582 -0.08 -31.05 9.25
CA PRO A 582 1.11 -31.78 8.84
C PRO A 582 1.23 -31.79 7.31
N GLU A 583 2.43 -31.58 6.79
CA GLU A 583 2.65 -31.68 5.35
C GLU A 583 2.42 -33.13 4.87
N PRO A 584 1.66 -33.31 3.77
CA PRO A 584 1.44 -34.62 3.18
C PRO A 584 2.74 -35.15 2.55
N SER A 585 3.04 -36.43 2.77
CA SER A 585 4.10 -37.13 2.03
C SER A 585 3.54 -37.63 0.70
N TYR A 586 4.19 -37.30 -0.40
CA TYR A 586 3.82 -37.76 -1.74
C TYR A 586 4.69 -38.95 -2.19
N PRO A 587 4.17 -39.87 -3.04
CA PRO A 587 4.95 -40.95 -3.62
C PRO A 587 6.01 -40.42 -4.61
N ASP A 588 7.17 -41.07 -4.63
CA ASP A 588 8.23 -40.79 -5.60
C ASP A 588 7.94 -41.47 -6.94
N VAL A 589 7.61 -40.66 -7.96
CA VAL A 589 7.31 -41.10 -9.33
C VAL A 589 8.45 -40.77 -10.30
N SER A 590 9.65 -40.41 -9.82
CA SER A 590 10.81 -40.04 -10.67
C SER A 590 11.29 -41.20 -11.56
N ARG A 591 11.01 -42.45 -11.16
CA ARG A 591 11.39 -43.68 -11.89
C ARG A 591 10.29 -44.27 -12.74
N GLU A 592 9.11 -43.66 -12.74
CA GLU A 592 7.97 -44.11 -13.54
C GLU A 592 7.96 -43.42 -14.91
N PRO A 593 7.48 -44.08 -15.98
CA PRO A 593 7.26 -43.39 -17.25
C PRO A 593 6.20 -42.28 -17.07
N PRO A 594 6.39 -41.09 -17.67
CA PRO A 594 5.42 -40.01 -17.58
C PRO A 594 4.05 -40.40 -18.15
N ARG A 595 3.00 -40.24 -17.35
CA ARG A 595 1.59 -40.48 -17.69
C ARG A 595 0.77 -39.26 -17.29
N THR A 596 0.54 -38.39 -18.26
CA THR A 596 -0.10 -37.08 -18.12
C THR A 596 -1.59 -37.18 -18.40
N PHE A 597 -2.40 -36.80 -17.42
CA PHE A 597 -3.82 -36.56 -17.59
C PHE A 597 -4.05 -35.10 -17.95
N VAL A 598 -4.75 -34.82 -19.04
CA VAL A 598 -5.02 -33.46 -19.51
C VAL A 598 -6.52 -33.16 -19.34
N ALA A 599 -6.86 -32.17 -18.52
CA ALA A 599 -8.21 -31.66 -18.36
C ALA A 599 -8.35 -30.35 -19.14
N VAL A 600 -9.21 -30.29 -20.16
CA VAL A 600 -9.44 -29.08 -20.97
C VAL A 600 -10.78 -28.45 -20.59
N CYS A 601 -10.77 -27.19 -20.15
CA CYS A 601 -11.98 -26.48 -19.78
C CYS A 601 -12.81 -26.12 -21.01
N ALA A 602 -14.09 -26.51 -21.04
CA ALA A 602 -15.01 -26.25 -22.15
C ALA A 602 -16.02 -25.11 -21.86
N SER A 603 -16.06 -24.54 -20.66
CA SER A 603 -17.17 -23.65 -20.24
C SER A 603 -17.26 -22.30 -20.96
N CYS A 604 -16.24 -21.91 -21.73
CA CYS A 604 -16.18 -20.56 -22.25
C CYS A 604 -16.74 -20.49 -23.67
N PRO A 605 -17.83 -19.74 -23.91
CA PRO A 605 -18.42 -19.63 -25.24
C PRO A 605 -17.46 -19.08 -26.30
N THR A 606 -16.54 -18.19 -25.91
CA THR A 606 -15.51 -17.67 -26.83
C THR A 606 -14.55 -18.75 -27.28
N LEU A 607 -14.23 -19.71 -26.39
CA LEU A 607 -13.34 -20.83 -26.71
C LEU A 607 -14.02 -21.83 -27.65
N GLU A 608 -15.28 -22.17 -27.39
CA GLU A 608 -16.09 -23.04 -28.27
C GLU A 608 -16.28 -22.44 -29.67
N LEU A 609 -16.38 -21.11 -29.78
CA LEU A 609 -16.48 -20.41 -31.06
C LEU A 609 -15.14 -20.31 -31.80
N ALA A 610 -14.02 -20.31 -31.07
CA ALA A 610 -12.70 -20.05 -31.63
C ALA A 610 -11.94 -21.33 -32.00
N VAL A 611 -12.23 -22.47 -31.39
CA VAL A 611 -11.45 -23.71 -31.55
C VAL A 611 -12.33 -24.97 -31.47
N ASP A 612 -12.05 -25.96 -32.33
CA ASP A 612 -12.61 -27.30 -32.22
C ASP A 612 -11.91 -28.09 -31.09
N LEU A 613 -12.53 -28.10 -29.91
CA LEU A 613 -11.99 -28.78 -28.73
C LEU A 613 -11.91 -30.30 -28.88
N ASP A 614 -12.74 -30.91 -29.72
CA ASP A 614 -12.70 -32.36 -29.95
C ASP A 614 -11.49 -32.72 -30.82
N ALA A 615 -11.25 -31.97 -31.90
CA ALA A 615 -10.08 -32.12 -32.75
C ALA A 615 -8.77 -31.88 -31.96
N LEU A 616 -8.73 -30.80 -31.18
CA LEU A 616 -7.60 -30.48 -30.30
C LEU A 616 -7.33 -31.60 -29.29
N SER A 617 -8.38 -32.15 -28.66
CA SER A 617 -8.27 -33.22 -27.67
C SER A 617 -7.77 -34.53 -28.29
N GLN A 618 -8.25 -34.90 -29.48
CA GLN A 618 -7.78 -36.08 -30.21
C GLN A 618 -6.31 -35.95 -30.58
N ARG A 619 -5.89 -34.75 -31.00
CA ARG A 619 -4.49 -34.46 -31.35
C ARG A 619 -3.58 -34.51 -30.13
N LEU A 620 -3.97 -33.93 -28.99
CA LEU A 620 -3.18 -34.03 -27.75
C LEU A 620 -3.07 -35.47 -27.24
N ALA A 621 -4.09 -36.30 -27.48
CA ALA A 621 -4.07 -37.72 -27.10
C ALA A 621 -3.04 -38.55 -27.90
N THR A 622 -2.50 -38.06 -29.03
CA THR A 622 -1.43 -38.77 -29.76
C THR A 622 -0.04 -38.59 -29.13
N VAL A 623 0.13 -37.60 -28.25
CA VAL A 623 1.38 -37.37 -27.54
C VAL A 623 1.65 -38.55 -26.61
N HIS A 624 2.79 -39.23 -26.79
CA HIS A 624 3.11 -40.50 -26.15
C HIS A 624 3.01 -40.52 -24.61
N SER A 625 3.22 -39.37 -23.94
CA SER A 625 3.13 -39.25 -22.48
C SER A 625 1.71 -38.93 -21.98
N VAL A 626 0.76 -38.63 -22.86
CA VAL A 626 -0.62 -38.29 -22.50
C VAL A 626 -1.42 -39.60 -22.37
N CYS A 627 -1.89 -39.91 -21.17
CA CYS A 627 -2.69 -41.11 -20.96
C CYS A 627 -4.18 -40.89 -21.27
N LYS A 628 -4.68 -39.67 -21.08
CA LYS A 628 -6.07 -39.29 -21.37
C LYS A 628 -6.23 -37.77 -21.46
N VAL A 629 -7.07 -37.32 -22.40
CA VAL A 629 -7.61 -35.97 -22.45
C VAL A 629 -9.10 -36.02 -22.09
N VAL A 630 -9.55 -35.13 -21.20
CA VAL A 630 -10.95 -35.03 -20.77
C VAL A 630 -11.41 -33.57 -20.86
N ALA A 631 -12.51 -33.34 -21.57
CA ALA A 631 -13.20 -32.06 -21.54
C ALA A 631 -13.96 -31.93 -20.20
N VAL A 632 -13.68 -30.86 -19.45
CA VAL A 632 -14.34 -30.54 -18.19
C VAL A 632 -15.26 -29.36 -18.45
N GLY A 633 -16.54 -29.50 -18.08
CA GLY A 633 -17.56 -28.47 -18.28
C GLY A 633 -17.07 -27.11 -17.81
N SER A 634 -16.95 -26.90 -16.50
CA SER A 634 -16.44 -25.64 -15.94
C SER A 634 -15.33 -25.90 -14.91
N ALA A 635 -14.07 -25.84 -15.33
CA ALA A 635 -12.94 -26.08 -14.43
C ALA A 635 -12.86 -25.07 -13.27
N CYS A 636 -13.51 -23.90 -13.37
CA CYS A 636 -13.60 -22.93 -12.30
C CYS A 636 -14.59 -23.30 -11.17
N THR A 637 -15.48 -24.28 -11.37
CA THR A 637 -16.55 -24.62 -10.40
C THR A 637 -16.21 -25.86 -9.57
N HIS A 638 -16.88 -26.05 -8.43
CA HIS A 638 -16.69 -27.25 -7.61
C HIS A 638 -16.96 -28.55 -8.39
N ALA A 639 -17.97 -28.55 -9.26
CA ALA A 639 -18.32 -29.69 -10.10
C ALA A 639 -17.17 -30.07 -11.05
N GLY A 640 -16.54 -29.09 -11.71
CA GLY A 640 -15.40 -29.36 -12.61
C GLY A 640 -14.19 -29.95 -11.90
N TRP A 641 -13.91 -29.57 -10.65
CA TRP A 641 -12.84 -30.20 -9.87
C TRP A 641 -13.17 -31.64 -9.48
N LYS A 642 -14.44 -31.96 -9.19
CA LYS A 642 -14.89 -33.34 -8.98
C LYS A 642 -14.75 -34.19 -10.23
N ASP A 643 -14.93 -33.62 -11.42
CA ASP A 643 -14.67 -34.31 -12.68
C ASP A 643 -13.19 -34.64 -12.87
N ILE A 644 -12.30 -33.70 -12.53
CA ILE A 644 -10.84 -33.91 -12.55
C ILE A 644 -10.46 -35.01 -11.55
N GLU A 645 -10.92 -34.94 -10.30
CA GLU A 645 -10.66 -35.97 -9.28
C GLU A 645 -11.09 -37.37 -9.75
N ARG A 646 -12.29 -37.47 -10.34
CA ARG A 646 -12.82 -38.72 -10.89
C ARG A 646 -11.99 -39.24 -12.05
N GLY A 647 -11.60 -38.38 -13.00
CA GLY A 647 -10.74 -38.76 -14.11
C GLY A 647 -9.37 -39.24 -13.65
N VAL A 648 -8.76 -38.56 -12.68
CA VAL A 648 -7.49 -38.98 -12.09
C VAL A 648 -7.62 -40.35 -11.41
N ALA A 649 -8.70 -40.58 -10.64
CA ALA A 649 -8.94 -41.86 -9.96
C ALA A 649 -9.09 -43.03 -10.94
N GLU A 650 -9.71 -42.79 -12.10
CA GLU A 650 -9.92 -43.78 -13.16
C GLU A 650 -8.62 -44.12 -13.92
N PHE A 651 -7.91 -43.11 -14.42
CA PHE A 651 -6.76 -43.30 -15.32
C PHE A 651 -5.41 -43.44 -14.60
N LYS A 652 -5.37 -43.10 -13.29
CA LYS A 652 -4.19 -43.15 -12.42
C LYS A 652 -2.95 -42.50 -13.06
N PRO A 653 -3.00 -41.22 -13.44
CA PRO A 653 -1.86 -40.50 -13.98
C PRO A 653 -0.81 -40.21 -12.88
N ASN A 654 0.42 -39.93 -13.30
CA ASN A 654 1.46 -39.39 -12.42
C ASN A 654 1.85 -37.95 -12.77
N ARG A 655 1.16 -37.31 -13.73
CA ARG A 655 1.22 -35.87 -14.05
C ARG A 655 -0.19 -35.36 -14.37
N VAL A 656 -0.53 -34.12 -14.02
CA VAL A 656 -1.84 -33.51 -14.33
C VAL A 656 -1.65 -32.16 -15.00
N LEU A 657 -2.26 -31.97 -16.16
CA LEU A 657 -2.29 -30.69 -16.86
C LEU A 657 -3.74 -30.20 -16.93
N ILE A 658 -3.98 -28.94 -16.59
CA ILE A 658 -5.30 -28.30 -16.73
C ILE A 658 -5.20 -27.16 -17.75
N GLY A 659 -5.93 -27.24 -18.86
CA GLY A 659 -6.14 -26.12 -19.77
C GLY A 659 -7.31 -25.27 -19.28
N ALA A 660 -7.06 -24.03 -18.88
CA ALA A 660 -8.06 -23.12 -18.33
C ALA A 660 -7.80 -21.66 -18.73
N CYS A 661 -8.69 -20.74 -18.35
CA CYS A 661 -8.59 -19.34 -18.78
C CYS A 661 -7.62 -18.47 -17.98
N MET A 662 -7.39 -18.80 -16.71
CA MET A 662 -6.62 -17.95 -15.79
C MET A 662 -5.74 -18.83 -14.90
N PRO A 663 -4.58 -19.33 -15.38
CA PRO A 663 -3.77 -20.33 -14.66
C PRO A 663 -3.54 -20.05 -13.17
N TYR A 664 -3.19 -18.81 -12.81
CA TYR A 664 -2.95 -18.40 -11.42
C TYR A 664 -4.17 -18.59 -10.49
N ALA A 665 -5.40 -18.62 -11.00
CA ALA A 665 -6.60 -18.85 -10.18
C ALA A 665 -6.74 -20.31 -9.74
N TYR A 666 -6.09 -21.23 -10.45
CA TYR A 666 -6.17 -22.67 -10.23
C TYR A 666 -4.98 -23.18 -9.41
N ILE A 667 -3.84 -22.50 -9.49
CA ILE A 667 -2.59 -22.91 -8.82
C ILE A 667 -2.74 -23.10 -7.31
N PRO A 668 -3.43 -22.22 -6.54
CA PRO A 668 -3.69 -22.48 -5.12
C PRO A 668 -4.46 -23.78 -4.88
N ARG A 669 -5.40 -24.11 -5.77
CA ARG A 669 -6.23 -25.32 -5.69
C ARG A 669 -5.50 -26.58 -6.17
N LEU A 670 -4.37 -26.46 -6.87
CA LEU A 670 -3.52 -27.62 -7.19
C LEU A 670 -2.97 -28.27 -5.91
N LYS A 671 -2.74 -27.49 -4.84
CA LYS A 671 -2.35 -28.06 -3.54
C LYS A 671 -3.47 -28.92 -2.94
N GLU A 672 -4.72 -28.44 -3.01
CA GLU A 672 -5.91 -29.16 -2.56
C GLU A 672 -6.11 -30.44 -3.36
N LEU A 673 -6.06 -30.34 -4.70
CA LEU A 673 -6.16 -31.49 -5.59
C LEU A 673 -5.02 -32.48 -5.33
N GLY A 674 -3.78 -32.01 -5.21
CA GLY A 674 -2.62 -32.84 -4.88
C GLY A 674 -2.80 -33.62 -3.59
N ARG A 675 -3.33 -32.99 -2.53
CA ARG A 675 -3.71 -33.68 -1.29
C ARG A 675 -4.81 -34.71 -1.52
N ALA A 676 -5.84 -34.37 -2.29
CA ALA A 676 -6.97 -35.26 -2.56
C ALA A 676 -6.59 -36.49 -3.40
N ILE A 677 -5.71 -36.34 -4.39
CA ILE A 677 -5.32 -37.42 -5.30
C ILE A 677 -3.98 -38.08 -4.94
N GLY A 678 -3.28 -37.57 -3.93
CA GLY A 678 -1.97 -38.08 -3.51
C GLY A 678 -0.83 -37.82 -4.50
N LEU A 679 -0.91 -36.75 -5.29
CA LEU A 679 0.12 -36.37 -6.27
C LEU A 679 0.77 -35.03 -5.89
N ASN A 680 2.10 -34.95 -5.98
CA ASN A 680 2.83 -33.73 -5.66
C ASN A 680 2.42 -32.58 -6.60
N PRO A 681 2.03 -31.39 -6.11
CA PRO A 681 1.67 -30.25 -6.95
C PRO A 681 2.76 -29.82 -7.96
N ALA A 682 4.04 -30.12 -7.71
CA ALA A 682 5.13 -29.89 -8.67
C ALA A 682 5.02 -30.74 -9.97
N LEU A 683 4.14 -31.74 -9.95
CA LEU A 683 3.83 -32.63 -11.06
C LEU A 683 2.52 -32.24 -11.77
N MET A 684 2.02 -31.04 -11.46
CA MET A 684 0.82 -30.47 -12.03
C MET A 684 1.12 -29.12 -12.66
N ASP A 685 0.40 -28.78 -13.72
CA ASP A 685 0.48 -27.44 -14.31
C ASP A 685 -0.89 -26.98 -14.83
N VAL A 686 -1.05 -25.67 -14.99
CA VAL A 686 -2.24 -25.05 -15.55
C VAL A 686 -1.80 -24.13 -16.69
N VAL A 687 -2.41 -24.27 -17.87
CA VAL A 687 -2.07 -23.52 -19.07
C VAL A 687 -3.22 -22.62 -19.48
N ASP A 688 -2.88 -21.42 -19.92
CA ASP A 688 -3.83 -20.47 -20.49
C ASP A 688 -4.22 -20.91 -21.90
N ILE A 689 -5.45 -21.36 -22.05
CA ILE A 689 -6.05 -21.71 -23.34
C ILE A 689 -7.08 -20.68 -23.80
N TYR A 690 -7.24 -19.57 -23.06
CA TYR A 690 -8.26 -18.57 -23.33
C TYR A 690 -7.71 -17.30 -23.95
N SER A 691 -6.59 -16.76 -23.44
CA SER A 691 -6.03 -15.51 -23.96
C SER A 691 -5.71 -15.51 -25.46
N PRO A 692 -5.26 -16.62 -26.08
CA PRO A 692 -5.11 -16.71 -27.54
C PRO A 692 -6.39 -16.40 -28.34
N THR A 693 -7.56 -16.49 -27.71
CA THR A 693 -8.85 -16.21 -28.36
C THR A 693 -9.25 -14.73 -28.34
N PHE A 694 -8.54 -13.83 -27.64
CA PHE A 694 -8.93 -12.42 -27.49
C PHE A 694 -8.85 -11.59 -28.79
N ASP A 695 -7.99 -11.97 -29.73
CA ASP A 695 -7.82 -11.27 -31.02
C ASP A 695 -9.05 -11.44 -31.95
N MET A 696 -10.03 -12.24 -31.54
CA MET A 696 -11.28 -12.50 -32.26
C MET A 696 -12.33 -11.37 -32.15
N GLY A 697 -12.15 -10.41 -31.22
CA GLY A 697 -13.21 -9.45 -30.84
C GLY A 697 -12.96 -7.96 -31.16
N ARG A 698 -11.94 -7.61 -31.96
CA ARG A 698 -11.54 -6.19 -32.16
C ARG A 698 -11.75 -5.58 -33.55
N ASP A 699 -12.19 -6.33 -34.55
CA ASP A 699 -12.54 -5.79 -35.88
C ASP A 699 -13.79 -6.48 -36.46
N ASP A 700 -14.66 -5.69 -37.09
CA ASP A 700 -15.98 -6.05 -37.67
C ASP A 700 -15.91 -6.95 -38.94
N ASP A 701 -15.07 -8.00 -38.97
CA ASP A 701 -15.02 -8.95 -40.11
C ASP A 701 -15.12 -10.42 -39.63
N PRO A 702 -16.33 -11.02 -39.62
CA PRO A 702 -16.61 -12.35 -39.07
C PRO A 702 -16.13 -13.56 -39.91
N GLU A 703 -15.61 -13.37 -41.13
CA GLU A 703 -15.42 -14.45 -42.11
C GLU A 703 -13.96 -14.79 -42.49
N ARG A 704 -12.98 -14.56 -41.60
CA ARG A 704 -11.57 -14.95 -41.88
C ARG A 704 -11.17 -16.28 -41.22
N PRO A 705 -11.08 -17.41 -41.97
CA PRO A 705 -10.67 -18.72 -41.44
C PRO A 705 -9.24 -18.77 -40.88
N ASP A 706 -8.38 -17.82 -41.24
CA ASP A 706 -6.98 -17.75 -40.78
C ASP A 706 -6.83 -17.52 -39.26
N ARG A 707 -7.84 -16.94 -38.59
CA ARG A 707 -7.79 -16.60 -37.16
C ARG A 707 -8.06 -17.80 -36.24
N THR A 708 -9.03 -18.65 -36.58
CA THR A 708 -9.34 -19.91 -35.88
C THR A 708 -8.13 -20.84 -35.89
N ILE A 709 -7.47 -20.96 -37.05
CA ILE A 709 -6.25 -21.77 -37.23
C ILE A 709 -5.11 -21.25 -36.34
N LYS A 710 -4.96 -19.91 -36.23
CA LYS A 710 -3.95 -19.29 -35.36
C LYS A 710 -4.23 -19.57 -33.88
N ALA A 711 -5.46 -19.38 -33.42
CA ALA A 711 -5.83 -19.63 -32.02
C ALA A 711 -5.68 -21.11 -31.64
N GLU A 712 -6.12 -22.03 -32.49
CA GLU A 712 -5.95 -23.47 -32.29
C GLU A 712 -4.47 -23.87 -32.23
N LYS A 713 -3.64 -23.32 -33.13
CA LYS A 713 -2.18 -23.51 -33.12
C LYS A 713 -1.55 -23.03 -31.81
N GLU A 714 -1.89 -21.82 -31.37
CA GLU A 714 -1.36 -21.24 -30.13
C GLU A 714 -1.78 -22.06 -28.88
N ILE A 715 -3.04 -22.52 -28.83
CA ILE A 715 -3.54 -23.34 -27.73
C ILE A 715 -2.88 -24.72 -27.72
N TYR A 716 -2.79 -25.39 -28.88
CA TYR A 716 -2.11 -26.67 -28.99
C TYR A 716 -0.65 -26.55 -28.57
N ALA A 717 0.07 -25.55 -29.09
CA ALA A 717 1.47 -25.30 -28.73
C ALA A 717 1.61 -25.07 -27.23
N ALA A 718 0.73 -24.28 -26.60
CA ALA A 718 0.76 -24.04 -25.16
C ALA A 718 0.54 -25.33 -24.34
N LEU A 719 -0.44 -26.15 -24.72
CA LEU A 719 -0.73 -27.43 -24.07
C LEU A 719 0.40 -28.45 -24.28
N ALA A 720 0.89 -28.62 -25.51
CA ALA A 720 1.98 -29.53 -25.84
C ALA A 720 3.29 -29.13 -25.14
N THR A 721 3.61 -27.84 -25.10
CA THR A 721 4.74 -27.27 -24.34
C THR A 721 4.65 -27.61 -22.85
N ALA A 722 3.46 -27.52 -22.25
CA ALA A 722 3.28 -27.87 -20.85
C ALA A 722 3.33 -29.38 -20.59
N VAL A 723 2.79 -30.20 -21.49
CA VAL A 723 2.98 -31.66 -21.43
C VAL A 723 4.47 -32.01 -21.48
N ALA A 724 5.23 -31.44 -22.41
CA ALA A 724 6.68 -31.64 -22.52
C ALA A 724 7.42 -31.18 -21.25
N ARG A 725 7.01 -30.07 -20.64
CA ARG A 725 7.56 -29.61 -19.35
C ARG A 725 7.28 -30.60 -18.22
N LEU A 726 6.06 -31.13 -18.14
CA LEU A 726 5.66 -32.12 -17.12
C LEU A 726 6.35 -33.48 -17.30
N GLN A 727 6.72 -33.86 -18.53
CA GLN A 727 7.56 -35.04 -18.79
C GLN A 727 8.93 -34.92 -18.10
N GLY A 728 9.54 -33.74 -18.15
CA GLY A 728 10.82 -33.44 -17.51
C GLY A 728 10.73 -33.03 -16.04
N ALA A 729 9.53 -32.87 -15.49
CA ALA A 729 9.33 -32.45 -14.10
C ALA A 729 9.76 -33.56 -13.14
N ASP A 730 10.74 -33.25 -12.29
CA ASP A 730 11.24 -34.13 -11.25
C ASP A 730 10.66 -33.74 -9.88
N PRO A 731 9.98 -34.66 -9.16
CA PRO A 731 9.46 -34.36 -7.82
C PRO A 731 10.56 -34.28 -6.73
N VAL A 732 11.83 -34.55 -7.03
CA VAL A 732 12.93 -34.74 -6.07
C VAL A 732 14.16 -33.92 -6.53
N PRO A 733 14.96 -33.32 -5.60
CA PRO A 733 15.14 -33.68 -4.20
C PRO A 733 14.35 -32.85 -3.20
N PRO A 734 14.12 -33.39 -1.98
CA PRO A 734 13.52 -32.64 -0.90
C PRO A 734 14.27 -31.31 -0.75
N PRO A 735 13.56 -30.22 -0.46
CA PRO A 735 14.21 -28.96 -0.20
C PRO A 735 15.28 -29.18 0.85
N THR A 736 16.51 -28.78 0.54
CA THR A 736 17.58 -28.86 1.54
C THR A 736 17.25 -27.83 2.60
N MET A 737 16.81 -28.33 3.75
CA MET A 737 16.41 -27.51 4.88
C MET A 737 17.67 -27.10 5.65
N VAL A 738 17.88 -25.80 5.81
CA VAL A 738 18.97 -25.28 6.65
C VAL A 738 18.37 -24.81 7.97
N ASP A 739 18.92 -25.30 9.09
CA ASP A 739 18.53 -24.83 10.42
C ASP A 739 18.83 -23.34 10.57
N VAL A 740 17.86 -22.62 11.13
CA VAL A 740 18.01 -21.18 11.38
C VAL A 740 18.67 -20.96 12.74
N ALA A 741 19.75 -20.19 12.75
CA ALA A 741 20.27 -19.61 13.98
C ALA A 741 19.28 -18.54 14.47
N ARG A 742 18.54 -18.84 15.54
CA ARG A 742 17.46 -17.98 16.09
C ARG A 742 18.00 -16.79 16.91
N SER A 743 18.97 -16.10 16.36
CA SER A 743 19.58 -14.90 16.90
C SER A 743 19.88 -13.88 15.79
N ALA A 744 19.94 -12.60 16.14
CA ALA A 744 20.28 -11.51 15.24
C ALA A 744 21.61 -10.85 15.63
N LEU A 745 22.36 -10.39 14.64
CA LEU A 745 23.44 -9.43 14.80
C LEU A 745 22.93 -8.03 14.44
N VAL A 746 23.12 -7.05 15.33
CA VAL A 746 22.83 -5.64 15.07
C VAL A 746 24.12 -4.86 15.18
N VAL A 747 24.46 -4.09 14.14
CA VAL A 747 25.70 -3.30 14.06
C VAL A 747 25.35 -1.82 14.17
N GLY A 748 25.78 -1.17 15.24
CA GLY A 748 25.46 0.21 15.61
C GLY A 748 24.47 0.29 16.77
N GLY A 749 24.90 0.85 17.89
CA GLY A 749 24.19 1.04 19.16
C GLY A 749 23.49 2.39 19.31
N GLY A 750 23.22 3.09 18.21
CA GLY A 750 22.37 4.29 18.20
C GLY A 750 20.87 3.98 18.38
N LEU A 751 20.03 5.02 18.33
CA LEU A 751 18.55 4.89 18.42
C LEU A 751 17.97 3.77 17.54
N ALA A 752 18.43 3.68 16.28
CA ALA A 752 17.95 2.69 15.32
C ALA A 752 18.29 1.25 15.73
N GLY A 753 19.56 0.97 16.05
CA GLY A 753 19.99 -0.39 16.39
C GLY A 753 19.46 -0.84 17.74
N MET A 754 19.35 0.06 18.72
CA MET A 754 18.70 -0.24 20.00
C MET A 754 17.22 -0.56 19.83
N THR A 755 16.49 0.22 19.04
CA THR A 755 15.07 -0.03 18.75
C THR A 755 14.87 -1.37 18.02
N ALA A 756 15.72 -1.67 17.02
CA ALA A 756 15.67 -2.95 16.31
C ALA A 756 15.98 -4.13 17.24
N SER A 757 16.98 -3.96 18.13
CA SER A 757 17.36 -4.97 19.12
C SER A 757 16.21 -5.27 20.08
N MET A 758 15.58 -4.25 20.66
CA MET A 758 14.39 -4.41 21.51
C MET A 758 13.25 -5.11 20.76
N SER A 759 12.95 -4.69 19.53
CA SER A 759 11.86 -5.26 18.74
C SER A 759 12.04 -6.76 18.43
N ILE A 760 13.28 -7.21 18.23
CA ILE A 760 13.61 -8.63 18.04
C ILE A 760 13.63 -9.38 19.37
N ALA A 761 14.21 -8.79 20.40
CA ALA A 761 14.40 -9.42 21.70
C ALA A 761 13.10 -9.61 22.49
N ASP A 762 12.15 -8.67 22.36
CA ASP A 762 10.78 -8.77 22.89
C ASP A 762 10.01 -9.92 22.22
N GLN A 763 10.42 -10.32 21.02
CA GLN A 763 9.91 -11.51 20.34
C GLN A 763 10.65 -12.77 20.76
N GLY A 764 11.43 -12.74 21.84
CA GLY A 764 12.10 -13.90 22.43
C GLY A 764 13.31 -14.43 21.64
N TYR A 765 13.83 -13.67 20.69
CA TYR A 765 15.03 -14.03 19.93
C TYR A 765 16.28 -13.39 20.53
N GLY A 766 17.40 -14.11 20.50
CA GLY A 766 18.68 -13.55 20.98
C GLY A 766 19.18 -12.43 20.07
N VAL A 767 19.75 -11.38 20.63
CA VAL A 767 20.36 -10.28 19.86
C VAL A 767 21.77 -10.02 20.36
N CYS A 768 22.72 -9.94 19.43
CA CYS A 768 24.05 -9.42 19.67
C CYS A 768 24.13 -8.00 19.10
N LEU A 769 24.17 -6.99 19.98
CA LEU A 769 24.31 -5.59 19.60
C LEU A 769 25.79 -5.20 19.69
N VAL A 770 26.37 -4.77 18.58
CA VAL A 770 27.77 -4.35 18.48
C VAL A 770 27.83 -2.84 18.28
N GLU A 771 28.51 -2.14 19.18
CA GLU A 771 28.77 -0.70 19.12
C GLU A 771 30.28 -0.46 19.10
N SER A 772 30.71 0.36 18.15
CA SER A 772 32.11 0.78 17.96
C SER A 772 32.62 1.70 19.05
N GLU A 773 31.75 2.52 19.65
CA GLU A 773 32.09 3.46 20.72
C GLU A 773 31.95 2.84 22.13
N GLU A 774 32.45 3.55 23.14
CA GLU A 774 32.36 3.13 24.55
C GLU A 774 30.93 3.24 25.11
N GLU A 775 30.08 4.05 24.48
CA GLU A 775 28.71 4.34 24.94
C GLU A 775 27.67 4.05 23.85
N LEU A 776 26.44 3.74 24.29
CA LEU A 776 25.29 3.61 23.40
C LEU A 776 24.60 4.97 23.22
N GLY A 777 23.79 5.08 22.16
CA GLY A 777 22.89 6.23 21.95
C GLY A 777 23.15 6.99 20.66
N GLY A 778 24.42 7.14 20.28
CA GLY A 778 24.84 7.88 19.08
C GLY A 778 24.33 9.33 19.06
N MET A 779 24.15 9.89 17.87
CA MET A 779 23.78 11.31 17.69
C MET A 779 22.48 11.73 18.40
N ALA A 780 21.55 10.81 18.64
CA ALA A 780 20.29 11.13 19.32
C ALA A 780 20.47 11.63 20.77
N MET A 781 21.58 11.29 21.43
CA MET A 781 21.90 11.79 22.78
C MET A 781 22.27 13.29 22.81
N ARG A 782 22.61 13.87 21.66
CA ARG A 782 22.89 15.30 21.51
C ARG A 782 21.63 16.16 21.40
N LEU A 783 20.46 15.52 21.22
CA LEU A 783 19.19 16.24 21.15
C LEU A 783 18.67 16.54 22.56
N HIS A 784 18.18 17.75 22.76
CA HIS A 784 17.69 18.27 24.04
C HIS A 784 16.21 18.64 24.01
N THR A 785 15.68 19.02 22.84
CA THR A 785 14.28 19.41 22.69
C THR A 785 13.67 18.83 21.41
N GLN A 786 12.35 18.78 21.35
CA GLN A 786 11.56 18.43 20.16
C GLN A 786 10.43 19.43 19.94
N LEU A 787 9.94 19.53 18.69
CA LEU A 787 8.86 20.44 18.31
C LEU A 787 7.52 20.10 18.99
N ASP A 788 7.30 18.83 19.29
CA ASP A 788 6.12 18.35 20.03
C ASP A 788 6.22 18.54 21.55
N GLY A 789 7.33 19.11 22.04
CA GLY A 789 7.58 19.34 23.46
C GLY A 789 8.06 18.11 24.24
N THR A 790 8.30 16.97 23.57
CA THR A 790 8.83 15.78 24.23
C THR A 790 10.32 15.90 24.55
N ASP A 791 10.78 15.10 25.53
CA ASP A 791 12.18 15.05 25.95
C ASP A 791 12.90 13.86 25.27
N PRO A 792 13.74 14.13 24.24
CA PRO A 792 14.44 13.07 23.52
C PRO A 792 15.53 12.40 24.36
N ARG A 793 16.20 13.13 25.25
CA ARG A 793 17.29 12.59 26.06
C ARG A 793 16.76 11.62 27.10
N LYS A 794 15.69 11.98 27.80
CA LYS A 794 15.03 11.08 28.75
C LYS A 794 14.60 9.77 28.08
N PHE A 795 13.99 9.87 26.89
CA PHE A 795 13.60 8.68 26.12
C PHE A 795 14.82 7.79 25.77
N MET A 796 15.92 8.41 25.33
CA MET A 796 17.15 7.67 25.01
C MET A 796 17.78 7.01 26.23
N GLU A 797 17.84 7.69 27.38
CA GLU A 797 18.35 7.13 28.64
C GLU A 797 17.51 5.91 29.09
N GLU A 798 16.18 6.02 28.99
CA GLU A 798 15.27 4.90 29.25
C GLU A 798 15.50 3.72 28.29
N LEU A 799 15.68 3.99 27.00
CA LEU A 799 15.95 2.96 26.00
C LEU A 799 17.29 2.25 26.23
N ILE A 800 18.36 3.00 26.52
CA ILE A 800 19.67 2.44 26.87
C ILE A 800 19.53 1.52 28.09
N GLY A 801 18.85 2.00 29.14
CA GLY A 801 18.62 1.22 30.35
C GLY A 801 17.81 -0.06 30.10
N GLN A 802 16.84 -0.04 29.18
CA GLN A 802 16.08 -1.22 28.77
C GLN A 802 16.97 -2.22 28.01
N VAL A 803 17.76 -1.74 27.04
CA VAL A 803 18.63 -2.58 26.19
C VAL A 803 19.69 -3.30 27.02
N GLU A 804 20.36 -2.58 27.93
CA GLU A 804 21.44 -3.17 28.75
C GLU A 804 20.93 -4.20 29.76
N LYS A 805 19.68 -4.07 30.21
CA LYS A 805 19.04 -4.97 31.18
C LYS A 805 18.28 -6.13 30.52
N HIS A 806 18.05 -6.09 29.21
CA HIS A 806 17.22 -7.07 28.54
C HIS A 806 17.91 -8.45 28.49
N PRO A 807 17.27 -9.54 28.95
CA PRO A 807 17.94 -10.85 29.09
C PRO A 807 18.39 -11.48 27.76
N ASN A 808 17.71 -11.13 26.66
CA ASN A 808 18.03 -11.63 25.32
C ASN A 808 18.96 -10.72 24.52
N ILE A 809 19.40 -9.57 25.05
CA ILE A 809 20.30 -8.66 24.33
C ILE A 809 21.67 -8.73 24.98
N LYS A 810 22.68 -9.07 24.17
CA LYS A 810 24.09 -9.00 24.56
C LYS A 810 24.74 -7.82 23.86
N VAL A 811 25.17 -6.83 24.66
CA VAL A 811 25.83 -5.63 24.17
C VAL A 811 27.35 -5.81 24.17
N PHE A 812 27.98 -5.51 23.04
CA PHE A 812 29.43 -5.41 22.88
C PHE A 812 29.75 -3.96 22.51
N LYS A 813 30.22 -3.19 23.49
CA LYS A 813 30.74 -1.83 23.30
C LYS A 813 32.21 -1.88 22.91
N ASP A 814 32.72 -0.80 22.34
CA ASP A 814 34.11 -0.67 21.96
C ASP A 814 34.53 -1.86 21.04
N SER A 815 33.63 -2.25 20.14
CA SER A 815 33.70 -3.51 19.40
C SER A 815 33.28 -3.33 17.95
N ARG A 816 33.87 -4.09 17.04
CA ARG A 816 33.55 -4.05 15.61
C ARG A 816 33.46 -5.43 15.00
N VAL A 817 32.63 -5.57 13.97
CA VAL A 817 32.57 -6.79 13.17
C VAL A 817 33.72 -6.76 12.16
N VAL A 818 34.50 -7.83 12.08
CA VAL A 818 35.68 -7.93 11.19
C VAL A 818 35.55 -8.99 10.10
N LEU A 819 34.54 -9.86 10.20
CA LEU A 819 34.24 -10.88 9.22
C LEU A 819 32.77 -11.26 9.32
N SER A 820 32.13 -11.53 8.18
CA SER A 820 30.82 -12.15 8.11
C SER A 820 30.76 -13.08 6.89
N ARG A 821 30.41 -14.35 7.11
CA ARG A 821 30.24 -15.34 6.04
C ARG A 821 28.97 -16.13 6.26
N GLY A 822 28.42 -16.68 5.18
CA GLY A 822 27.19 -17.46 5.22
C GLY A 822 26.03 -16.75 4.52
N SER A 823 24.83 -17.22 4.81
CA SER A 823 23.61 -16.88 4.07
C SER A 823 22.44 -16.66 5.04
N ALA A 824 21.33 -16.12 4.52
CA ALA A 824 20.09 -15.95 5.28
C ALA A 824 19.74 -17.20 6.10
N GLY A 825 19.47 -17.01 7.39
CA GLY A 825 19.20 -18.08 8.36
C GLY A 825 20.44 -18.63 9.05
N ARG A 826 21.64 -18.49 8.48
CA ARG A 826 22.88 -19.03 9.09
C ARG A 826 24.14 -18.29 8.61
N PHE A 827 24.46 -17.21 9.29
CA PHE A 827 25.71 -16.47 9.18
C PHE A 827 26.66 -16.80 10.33
N ARG A 828 27.95 -16.68 10.05
CA ARG A 828 29.03 -16.71 11.03
C ARG A 828 29.82 -15.42 10.92
N SER A 829 29.81 -14.64 11.99
CA SER A 829 30.55 -13.39 12.09
C SER A 829 31.60 -13.45 13.17
N ALA A 830 32.62 -12.59 13.06
CA ALA A 830 33.64 -12.41 14.08
C ALA A 830 33.59 -10.97 14.60
N ILE A 831 33.51 -10.82 15.93
CA ILE A 831 33.47 -9.53 16.62
C ILE A 831 34.82 -9.33 17.29
N ALA A 832 35.55 -8.29 16.90
CA ALA A 832 36.76 -7.86 17.57
C ALA A 832 36.39 -6.87 18.69
N SER A 833 36.89 -7.12 19.91
CA SER A 833 36.79 -6.22 21.04
C SER A 833 38.12 -6.17 21.81
N PRO A 834 38.30 -5.26 22.78
CA PRO A 834 39.46 -5.23 23.67
C PRO A 834 39.73 -6.57 24.39
N ARG A 835 38.73 -7.45 24.49
CA ARG A 835 38.85 -8.78 25.14
C ARG A 835 39.26 -9.89 24.17
N GLY A 836 39.44 -9.60 22.89
CA GLY A 836 39.79 -10.56 21.83
C GLY A 836 38.74 -10.64 20.72
N VAL A 837 38.89 -11.66 19.85
CA VAL A 837 37.97 -11.91 18.74
C VAL A 837 37.00 -13.04 19.11
N PHE A 838 35.70 -12.77 19.02
CA PHE A 838 34.63 -13.69 19.38
C PHE A 838 33.85 -14.14 18.13
N PRO A 839 33.75 -15.45 17.85
CA PRO A 839 32.85 -15.94 16.81
C PRO A 839 31.39 -15.89 17.27
N LEU A 840 30.49 -15.53 16.36
CA LEU A 840 29.05 -15.47 16.56
C LEU A 840 28.34 -16.15 15.40
N GLU A 841 27.47 -17.12 15.68
CA GLU A 841 26.51 -17.65 14.71
C GLU A 841 25.16 -16.93 14.90
N HIS A 842 24.57 -16.43 13.81
CA HIS A 842 23.30 -15.69 13.81
C HIS A 842 22.53 -15.90 12.50
N GLY A 843 21.22 -15.69 12.51
CA GLY A 843 20.38 -15.94 11.34
C GLY A 843 20.21 -14.74 10.42
N VAL A 844 20.35 -13.53 10.96
CA VAL A 844 20.11 -12.26 10.27
C VAL A 844 21.01 -11.16 10.81
N THR A 845 21.30 -10.16 9.97
CA THR A 845 22.00 -8.94 10.37
C THR A 845 21.20 -7.68 10.08
N ILE A 846 21.23 -6.72 11.00
CA ILE A 846 20.73 -5.37 10.78
C ILE A 846 21.89 -4.37 10.88
N LEU A 847 22.11 -3.59 9.82
CA LEU A 847 23.08 -2.51 9.78
C LEU A 847 22.39 -1.20 10.17
N ALA A 848 22.77 -0.68 11.34
CA ALA A 848 22.24 0.52 11.97
C ALA A 848 23.36 1.49 12.34
N THR A 849 24.35 1.63 11.45
CA THR A 849 25.61 2.35 11.67
C THR A 849 25.46 3.86 11.86
N GLY A 850 24.25 4.39 11.70
CA GLY A 850 23.93 5.80 11.92
C GLY A 850 24.56 6.73 10.89
N GLY A 851 24.78 7.96 11.32
CA GLY A 851 25.45 9.01 10.59
C GLY A 851 25.86 10.11 11.55
N HIS A 852 26.50 11.14 11.04
CA HIS A 852 27.01 12.24 11.84
C HIS A 852 26.58 13.59 11.24
N GLU A 853 26.68 14.61 12.08
CA GLU A 853 26.55 15.99 11.67
C GLU A 853 27.67 16.34 10.67
N ALA A 854 27.30 16.87 9.52
CA ALA A 854 28.28 17.19 8.49
C ALA A 854 29.27 18.26 8.95
N LYS A 855 30.52 18.15 8.49
CA LYS A 855 31.62 19.00 8.95
C LYS A 855 31.57 20.40 8.34
N VAL A 856 30.89 21.34 9.01
CA VAL A 856 30.82 22.75 8.59
C VAL A 856 32.14 23.51 8.83
N TYR A 857 33.05 22.94 9.61
CA TYR A 857 34.35 23.52 9.97
C TYR A 857 35.27 23.75 8.77
N GLU A 858 35.05 23.05 7.66
CA GLU A 858 35.83 23.20 6.42
C GLU A 858 35.62 24.59 5.76
N SER A 859 34.55 25.30 6.13
CA SER A 859 34.34 26.72 5.76
C SER A 859 35.19 27.71 6.56
N GLY A 860 35.82 27.28 7.67
CA GLY A 860 36.55 28.13 8.62
C GLY A 860 35.67 29.04 9.50
N LEU A 861 34.35 29.12 9.25
CA LEU A 861 33.46 30.07 9.93
C LEU A 861 33.10 29.66 11.36
N CYS A 862 32.88 28.37 11.61
CA CYS A 862 32.52 27.84 12.94
C CYS A 862 33.68 27.83 13.95
N VAL A 863 34.83 28.40 13.61
CA VAL A 863 35.93 28.67 14.55
C VAL A 863 35.64 29.92 15.39
N HIS A 864 34.80 30.83 14.88
CA HIS A 864 34.43 32.04 15.60
C HIS A 864 33.34 31.76 16.63
N LYS A 865 33.49 32.24 17.87
CA LYS A 865 32.58 31.97 19.01
C LYS A 865 31.11 32.34 18.80
N SER A 866 30.82 33.22 17.85
CA SER A 866 29.47 33.68 17.51
C SER A 866 28.87 32.97 16.29
N VAL A 867 29.56 31.95 15.77
CA VAL A 867 29.11 31.14 14.63
C VAL A 867 29.10 29.68 15.05
N MET A 868 27.96 29.01 14.88
CA MET A 868 27.79 27.62 15.29
C MET A 868 26.78 26.90 14.40
N THR A 869 26.66 25.58 14.55
CA THR A 869 25.62 24.82 13.86
C THR A 869 24.26 24.97 14.55
N HIS A 870 23.18 24.51 13.91
CA HIS A 870 21.87 24.43 14.58
C HIS A 870 21.90 23.53 15.82
N LEU A 871 22.65 22.43 15.77
CA LEU A 871 22.72 21.46 16.86
C LEU A 871 23.52 22.04 18.03
N ALA A 872 24.67 22.67 17.74
CA ALA A 872 25.46 23.37 18.75
C ALA A 872 24.69 24.54 19.40
N MET A 873 23.83 25.22 18.63
CA MET A 873 22.93 26.25 19.18
C MET A 873 21.89 25.64 20.12
N GLU A 874 21.30 24.51 19.76
CA GLU A 874 20.37 23.79 20.64
C GLU A 874 21.05 23.36 21.95
N GLU A 875 22.21 22.71 21.86
CA GLU A 875 23.03 22.30 23.00
C GLU A 875 23.38 23.51 23.89
N GLY A 876 23.70 24.65 23.26
CA GLY A 876 24.00 25.89 23.96
C GLY A 876 22.80 26.49 24.70
N LEU A 877 21.63 26.47 24.07
CA LEU A 877 20.36 26.93 24.68
C LEU A 877 19.89 26.00 25.80
N ALA A 878 20.11 24.70 25.68
CA ALA A 878 19.74 23.70 26.68
C ALA A 878 20.68 23.73 27.90
N SER A 879 21.99 23.85 27.68
CA SER A 879 23.00 23.96 28.74
C SER A 879 23.01 25.30 29.46
N GLY A 880 22.33 26.32 28.90
CA GLY A 880 22.34 27.69 29.42
C GLY A 880 23.62 28.46 29.10
N THR A 881 24.50 27.92 28.25
CA THR A 881 25.69 28.64 27.77
C THR A 881 25.34 29.77 26.79
N ILE A 882 24.17 29.68 26.13
CA ILE A 882 23.57 30.75 25.34
C ILE A 882 22.41 31.35 26.12
N ASP A 883 22.57 32.60 26.55
CA ASP A 883 21.50 33.39 27.16
C ASP A 883 20.67 34.10 26.08
N ALA A 884 19.49 33.57 25.79
CA ALA A 884 18.56 34.14 24.81
C ALA A 884 18.09 35.57 25.17
N GLY A 885 18.08 35.93 26.46
CA GLY A 885 17.70 37.27 26.91
C GLY A 885 18.75 38.33 26.62
N ALA A 886 20.02 37.92 26.48
CA ALA A 886 21.15 38.81 26.17
C ALA A 886 21.38 39.02 24.66
N LEU A 887 20.70 38.25 23.80
CA LEU A 887 20.84 38.37 22.35
C LEU A 887 20.04 39.56 21.82
N GLY A 888 20.67 40.38 20.97
CA GLY A 888 20.06 41.48 20.24
C GLY A 888 19.58 41.10 18.84
N SER A 889 20.22 40.12 18.17
CA SER A 889 19.69 39.51 16.94
C SER A 889 20.35 38.17 16.59
N VAL A 890 19.61 37.31 15.88
CA VAL A 890 20.08 36.00 15.40
C VAL A 890 19.84 35.87 13.90
N VAL A 891 20.83 35.35 13.18
CA VAL A 891 20.68 34.95 11.78
C VAL A 891 20.92 33.45 11.66
N MET A 892 20.08 32.77 10.89
CA MET A 892 20.24 31.35 10.56
C MET A 892 20.34 31.18 9.06
N ILE A 893 21.20 30.29 8.57
CA ILE A 893 21.33 29.99 7.14
C ILE A 893 21.08 28.49 6.92
N GLN A 894 19.99 28.18 6.23
CA GLN A 894 19.64 26.82 5.78
C GLN A 894 20.45 26.41 4.56
N CYS A 895 20.56 25.10 4.35
CA CYS A 895 21.28 24.47 3.25
C CYS A 895 22.73 24.99 3.06
N TRP A 896 23.40 25.37 4.15
CA TRP A 896 24.79 25.83 4.12
C TRP A 896 25.72 24.74 3.58
N ARG A 897 26.63 25.13 2.68
CA ARG A 897 27.65 24.28 2.05
C ARG A 897 28.87 25.11 1.70
N ALA A 898 30.05 24.49 1.68
CA ALA A 898 31.21 25.13 1.07
C ALA A 898 30.97 25.33 -0.46
N PRO A 899 31.54 26.36 -1.10
CA PRO A 899 31.35 26.62 -2.53
C PRO A 899 31.67 25.44 -3.45
N ASP A 900 32.61 24.56 -3.07
CA ASP A 900 33.07 23.41 -3.86
C ASP A 900 32.38 22.08 -3.47
N GLU A 901 31.42 22.09 -2.54
CA GLU A 901 30.77 20.88 -2.02
C GLU A 901 29.46 20.54 -2.76
N ASP A 902 29.41 19.36 -3.41
CA ASP A 902 28.29 18.92 -4.25
C ASP A 902 27.40 17.87 -3.57
N ARG A 903 26.68 18.25 -2.52
CA ARG A 903 25.68 17.36 -1.87
C ARG A 903 24.36 17.35 -2.65
N LYS A 904 23.96 16.23 -3.27
CA LYS A 904 22.75 16.20 -4.14
C LYS A 904 21.46 15.77 -3.44
N TYR A 905 21.43 15.76 -2.12
CA TYR A 905 20.27 15.36 -1.32
C TYR A 905 19.90 16.39 -0.24
N CYS A 906 18.67 16.26 0.28
CA CYS A 906 18.16 17.02 1.42
C CYS A 906 18.41 16.23 2.73
N SER A 907 18.93 16.90 3.76
CA SER A 907 19.18 16.25 5.06
C SER A 907 17.93 16.06 5.93
N ARG A 908 16.75 16.54 5.51
CA ARG A 908 15.42 16.34 6.12
C ARG A 908 15.24 16.87 7.58
N VAL A 909 16.31 17.06 8.34
CA VAL A 909 16.30 17.42 9.77
C VAL A 909 16.56 18.90 10.04
N CYS A 910 17.28 19.60 9.14
CA CYS A 910 17.76 20.96 9.37
C CYS A 910 16.64 22.00 9.52
N CYS A 911 15.60 21.92 8.67
CA CYS A 911 14.47 22.86 8.76
C CYS A 911 13.66 22.65 10.04
N PRO A 912 13.27 21.42 10.43
CA PRO A 912 12.67 21.17 11.74
C PRO A 912 13.51 21.67 12.92
N GLU A 913 14.82 21.41 12.88
CA GLU A 913 15.76 21.85 13.92
C GLU A 913 15.87 23.37 14.02
N MET A 914 15.92 24.06 12.88
CA MET A 914 15.84 25.52 12.82
C MET A 914 14.54 26.02 13.44
N LEU A 915 13.38 25.43 13.09
CA LEU A 915 12.09 25.87 13.64
C LEU A 915 12.04 25.69 15.15
N LYS A 916 12.61 24.59 15.65
CA LYS A 916 12.73 24.32 17.08
C LYS A 916 13.51 25.42 17.76
N ASN A 917 14.72 25.74 17.26
CA ASN A 917 15.55 26.79 17.82
C ASN A 917 14.89 28.18 17.73
N VAL A 918 14.23 28.49 16.62
CA VAL A 918 13.47 29.75 16.46
C VAL A 918 12.38 29.87 17.51
N LEU A 919 11.56 28.82 17.70
CA LEU A 919 10.46 28.84 18.66
C LEU A 919 10.98 28.92 20.10
N THR A 920 12.02 28.16 20.46
CA THR A 920 12.64 28.24 21.80
C THR A 920 13.23 29.62 22.08
N LEU A 921 13.89 30.24 21.09
CA LEU A 921 14.42 31.60 21.22
C LEU A 921 13.30 32.63 21.41
N LYS A 922 12.22 32.54 20.62
CA LYS A 922 11.07 33.44 20.71
C LYS A 922 10.28 33.26 22.00
N GLU A 923 10.20 32.05 22.54
CA GLU A 923 9.56 31.79 23.83
C GLU A 923 10.32 32.47 24.98
N ARG A 924 11.67 32.44 24.94
CA ARG A 924 12.52 33.08 25.96
C ARG A 924 12.71 34.58 25.75
N ASN A 925 12.69 35.05 24.50
CA ASN A 925 12.82 36.46 24.13
C ASN A 925 11.89 36.78 22.94
N PRO A 926 10.61 37.14 23.21
CA PRO A 926 9.60 37.36 22.16
C PRO A 926 9.97 38.44 21.13
N ASN A 927 10.72 39.45 21.57
CA ASN A 927 11.11 40.59 20.74
C ASN A 927 12.43 40.38 19.98
N LEU A 928 13.10 39.24 20.15
CA LEU A 928 14.36 38.94 19.47
C LEU A 928 14.17 38.95 17.95
N PRO A 929 14.88 39.80 17.19
CA PRO A 929 14.92 39.72 15.73
C PRO A 929 15.63 38.44 15.30
N ILE A 930 14.92 37.61 14.52
CA ILE A 930 15.46 36.37 13.96
C ILE A 930 15.23 36.36 12.46
N TYR A 931 16.31 36.17 11.70
CA TYR A 931 16.30 36.12 10.24
C TYR A 931 16.80 34.75 9.77
N VAL A 932 16.05 34.10 8.88
CA VAL A 932 16.37 32.77 8.37
C VAL A 932 16.54 32.83 6.86
N PHE A 933 17.77 32.66 6.38
CA PHE A 933 18.04 32.49 4.95
C PHE A 933 17.76 31.05 4.52
N TYR A 934 16.99 30.85 3.45
CA TYR A 934 16.59 29.51 3.00
C TYR A 934 16.42 29.41 1.48
N ARG A 935 16.43 28.17 0.96
CA ARG A 935 16.07 27.87 -0.44
C ARG A 935 14.60 27.45 -0.55
N ASP A 936 14.28 26.34 0.12
CA ASP A 936 12.96 25.78 0.28
C ASP A 936 12.77 25.37 1.75
N ILE A 937 11.59 25.61 2.33
CA ILE A 937 11.28 25.12 3.68
C ILE A 937 10.71 23.70 3.60
N MET A 938 11.50 22.73 4.09
CA MET A 938 11.26 21.28 3.97
C MET A 938 10.39 20.69 5.11
N THR A 939 9.30 21.35 5.48
CA THR A 939 8.38 20.93 6.57
C THR A 939 7.25 20.01 6.08
N GLN A 940 7.52 18.73 5.87
CA GLN A 940 6.49 17.77 5.47
C GLN A 940 5.51 17.41 6.59
N GLY A 941 4.31 16.95 6.21
CA GLY A 941 3.29 16.55 7.17
C GLY A 941 2.86 17.70 8.08
N PHE A 942 2.73 17.40 9.37
CA PHE A 942 2.31 18.36 10.40
C PHE A 942 3.44 19.31 10.85
N LEU A 943 4.64 19.19 10.28
CA LEU A 943 5.70 20.18 10.53
C LEU A 943 5.36 21.56 9.97
N GLU A 944 4.48 21.65 8.98
CA GLU A 944 4.06 22.95 8.43
C GLU A 944 3.45 23.86 9.48
N THR A 945 2.67 23.30 10.41
CA THR A 945 2.07 24.03 11.53
C THR A 945 3.14 24.77 12.33
N TYR A 946 4.32 24.17 12.54
CA TYR A 946 5.42 24.80 13.25
C TYR A 946 6.09 25.91 12.45
N TYR A 947 6.15 25.79 11.12
CA TYR A 947 6.57 26.89 10.27
C TYR A 947 5.60 28.07 10.35
N THR A 948 4.30 27.80 10.32
CA THR A 948 3.26 28.82 10.54
C THR A 948 3.39 29.47 11.92
N LYS A 949 3.63 28.69 12.98
CA LYS A 949 3.88 29.20 14.35
C LYS A 949 5.13 30.09 14.40
N ALA A 950 6.24 29.69 13.78
CA ALA A 950 7.47 30.47 13.77
C ALA A 950 7.30 31.82 13.05
N ARG A 951 6.57 31.85 11.93
CA ARG A 951 6.21 33.09 11.24
C ARG A 951 5.32 33.99 12.09
N LYS A 952 4.30 33.41 12.75
CA LYS A 952 3.42 34.15 13.68
C LYS A 952 4.18 34.72 14.87
N ALA A 953 5.23 34.05 15.34
CA ALA A 953 6.14 34.54 16.38
C ALA A 953 7.08 35.68 15.91
N GLY A 954 7.01 36.09 14.64
CA GLY A 954 7.78 37.21 14.10
C GLY A 954 9.21 36.85 13.68
N ALA A 955 9.49 35.59 13.34
CA ALA A 955 10.71 35.23 12.62
C ALA A 955 10.56 35.57 11.13
N ILE A 956 11.60 36.14 10.52
CA ILE A 956 11.61 36.59 9.13
C ILE A 956 12.37 35.57 8.28
N PHE A 957 11.75 35.08 7.21
CA PHE A 957 12.33 34.09 6.31
C PHE A 957 12.68 34.74 4.97
N ILE A 958 13.95 34.70 4.61
CA ILE A 958 14.51 35.37 3.42
C ILE A 958 14.99 34.29 2.45
N ARG A 959 14.39 34.23 1.27
CA ARG A 959 14.73 33.22 0.28
C ARG A 959 15.99 33.60 -0.49
N TYR A 960 16.81 32.61 -0.84
CA TYR A 960 17.92 32.75 -1.77
C TYR A 960 17.95 31.58 -2.77
N ASP A 961 18.58 31.82 -3.92
CA ASP A 961 18.85 30.83 -4.98
C ASP A 961 20.35 30.52 -5.09
N SER A 962 20.71 29.58 -5.97
CA SER A 962 22.12 29.23 -6.20
C SER A 962 23.01 30.44 -6.51
N ASP A 963 22.44 31.45 -7.16
CA ASP A 963 23.15 32.61 -7.71
C ASP A 963 23.10 33.81 -6.74
N THR A 964 22.21 33.78 -5.74
CA THR A 964 21.97 34.87 -4.77
C THR A 964 22.28 34.45 -3.33
N ARG A 965 23.18 33.46 -3.16
CA ARG A 965 23.55 32.92 -1.85
C ARG A 965 23.98 34.02 -0.88
N PRO A 966 23.57 33.95 0.40
CA PRO A 966 24.05 34.90 1.40
C PRO A 966 25.54 34.75 1.64
N VAL A 967 26.25 35.87 1.70
CA VAL A 967 27.68 35.95 1.96
C VAL A 967 27.91 36.31 3.42
N VAL A 968 28.79 35.55 4.08
CA VAL A 968 29.20 35.78 5.46
C VAL A 968 30.59 36.40 5.46
N THR A 969 30.71 37.57 6.08
CA THR A 969 31.99 38.27 6.32
C THR A 969 32.13 38.60 7.80
N PHE A 970 33.26 39.15 8.22
CA PHE A 970 33.47 39.62 9.60
C PHE A 970 33.88 41.09 9.63
N GLU A 971 33.22 41.88 10.48
CA GLU A 971 33.60 43.25 10.82
C GLU A 971 33.81 43.34 12.34
N GLU A 972 34.95 43.87 12.78
CA GLU A 972 35.29 44.02 14.21
C GLU A 972 35.12 42.73 15.03
N GLY A 973 35.37 41.57 14.42
CA GLY A 973 35.18 40.26 15.06
C GLY A 973 33.72 39.88 15.29
N ARG A 974 32.77 40.43 14.52
CA ARG A 974 31.37 40.00 14.49
C ARG A 974 30.96 39.56 13.08
N PRO A 975 30.12 38.52 12.95
CA PRO A 975 29.65 38.06 11.65
C PRO A 975 28.71 39.12 11.05
N VAL A 976 28.86 39.31 9.75
CA VAL A 976 28.01 40.16 8.93
C VAL A 976 27.47 39.30 7.80
N VAL A 977 26.15 39.16 7.74
CA VAL A 977 25.47 38.38 6.70
C VAL A 977 24.85 39.33 5.70
N THR A 978 25.25 39.20 4.44
CA THR A 978 24.75 40.01 3.33
C THR A 978 24.03 39.10 2.34
N GLY A 979 22.81 39.44 1.96
CA GLY A 979 22.05 38.65 0.99
C GLY A 979 21.01 39.51 0.28
N ARG A 980 20.44 39.01 -0.82
CA ARG A 980 19.36 39.70 -1.52
C ARG A 980 18.01 39.25 -0.98
N ASP A 981 17.16 40.20 -0.59
CA ASP A 981 15.76 39.91 -0.25
C ASP A 981 14.90 40.05 -1.51
N PRO A 982 14.29 38.97 -2.01
CA PRO A 982 13.46 39.04 -3.21
C PRO A 982 12.19 39.88 -3.00
N VAL A 983 11.68 40.00 -1.77
CA VAL A 983 10.47 40.80 -1.48
C VAL A 983 10.77 42.29 -1.52
N LEU A 984 11.92 42.70 -0.97
CA LEU A 984 12.35 44.10 -0.99
C LEU A 984 12.99 44.49 -2.33
N GLY A 985 13.41 43.52 -3.14
CA GLY A 985 14.18 43.76 -4.36
C GLY A 985 15.57 44.37 -4.11
N ALA A 986 16.10 44.25 -2.89
CA ALA A 986 17.30 44.94 -2.43
C ALA A 986 18.25 44.02 -1.66
N GLU A 987 19.51 44.44 -1.53
CA GLU A 987 20.47 43.79 -0.64
C GLU A 987 20.18 44.16 0.82
N VAL A 988 20.13 43.15 1.67
CA VAL A 988 19.95 43.27 3.11
C VAL A 988 21.22 42.84 3.83
N ARG A 989 21.53 43.55 4.90
CA ARG A 989 22.76 43.37 5.66
C ARG A 989 22.48 43.28 7.15
N PHE A 990 22.84 42.16 7.76
CA PHE A 990 22.59 41.86 9.16
C PHE A 990 23.90 41.75 9.95
N ARG A 991 23.91 42.24 11.19
CA ARG A 991 25.01 42.12 12.14
C ARG A 991 24.57 41.31 13.38
N PRO A 992 24.36 39.99 13.24
CA PRO A 992 23.87 39.17 14.32
C PRO A 992 24.87 39.05 15.47
N ASP A 993 24.35 38.90 16.69
CA ASP A 993 25.16 38.46 17.82
C ASP A 993 25.47 36.96 17.72
N LEU A 994 24.59 36.22 17.02
CA LEU A 994 24.73 34.79 16.82
C LEU A 994 24.32 34.39 15.39
N LEU A 995 25.22 33.72 14.69
CA LEU A 995 24.99 33.12 13.37
C LEU A 995 24.92 31.60 13.50
N SER A 996 23.82 31.01 13.03
CA SER A 996 23.64 29.55 13.02
C SER A 996 23.62 29.01 11.60
N LEU A 997 24.39 27.96 11.33
CA LEU A 997 24.50 27.34 10.03
C LEU A 997 23.90 25.93 10.05
N SER A 998 23.14 25.56 9.02
CA SER A 998 22.67 24.19 8.87
C SER A 998 23.82 23.28 8.42
N SER A 999 24.24 22.36 9.26
CA SER A 999 25.24 21.34 8.93
C SER A 999 24.66 20.25 8.02
N GLY A 1000 23.49 19.72 8.37
CA GLY A 1000 22.95 18.55 7.69
C GLY A 1000 23.61 17.26 8.14
N LEU A 1001 23.25 16.15 7.49
CA LEU A 1001 23.67 14.80 7.88
C LEU A 1001 24.49 14.13 6.79
N GLU A 1002 25.51 13.40 7.22
CA GLU A 1002 26.37 12.53 6.42
C GLU A 1002 26.36 11.10 6.98
N PRO A 1003 26.49 10.08 6.12
CA PRO A 1003 26.65 8.71 6.58
C PRO A 1003 27.99 8.55 7.31
N ASN A 1004 28.05 7.63 8.27
CA ASN A 1004 29.34 7.22 8.84
C ASN A 1004 30.16 6.46 7.80
N ASP A 1005 31.48 6.42 7.99
CA ASP A 1005 32.36 5.59 7.17
C ASP A 1005 32.06 4.11 7.40
N VAL A 1006 31.81 3.39 6.31
CA VAL A 1006 31.37 2.00 6.31
C VAL A 1006 32.13 1.14 5.30
N GLU A 1007 33.24 1.62 4.72
CA GLU A 1007 33.98 0.91 3.67
C GLU A 1007 34.30 -0.54 4.04
N GLU A 1008 34.83 -0.78 5.26
CA GLU A 1008 35.11 -2.12 5.77
C GLU A 1008 33.85 -3.00 5.83
N LEU A 1009 32.70 -2.43 6.20
CA LEU A 1009 31.44 -3.16 6.34
C LEU A 1009 30.83 -3.55 4.99
N LEU A 1010 31.08 -2.77 3.93
CA LEU A 1010 30.62 -3.09 2.57
C LEU A 1010 31.21 -4.42 2.11
N GLU A 1011 32.51 -4.61 2.30
CA GLU A 1011 33.19 -5.85 1.96
C GLU A 1011 32.78 -7.01 2.89
N ILE A 1012 32.73 -6.76 4.21
CA ILE A 1012 32.39 -7.77 5.22
C ILE A 1012 31.00 -8.36 4.96
N PHE A 1013 30.01 -7.54 4.65
CA PHE A 1013 28.64 -7.98 4.46
C PHE A 1013 28.27 -8.22 2.99
N GLY A 1014 29.05 -7.71 2.04
CA GLY A 1014 28.76 -7.76 0.61
C GLY A 1014 27.53 -6.93 0.27
N VAL A 1015 27.52 -5.66 0.70
CA VAL A 1015 26.44 -4.70 0.49
C VAL A 1015 26.94 -3.46 -0.23
N GLU A 1016 26.03 -2.67 -0.80
CA GLU A 1016 26.35 -1.48 -1.60
C GLU A 1016 25.86 -0.20 -0.93
N ILE A 1017 26.45 0.92 -1.34
CA ILE A 1017 25.99 2.29 -1.05
C ILE A 1017 25.45 2.95 -2.34
N ASP A 1018 24.64 3.99 -2.18
CA ASP A 1018 24.20 4.84 -3.27
C ASP A 1018 25.22 5.95 -3.59
N GLY A 1019 24.88 6.81 -4.56
CA GLY A 1019 25.74 7.93 -4.96
C GLY A 1019 25.82 9.06 -3.94
N ASP A 1020 25.10 8.98 -2.82
CA ASP A 1020 25.12 9.92 -1.69
C ASP A 1020 25.84 9.32 -0.45
N GLY A 1021 26.38 8.10 -0.57
CA GLY A 1021 27.16 7.43 0.47
C GLY A 1021 26.33 6.61 1.46
N PHE A 1022 25.00 6.58 1.35
CA PHE A 1022 24.14 5.81 2.25
C PHE A 1022 23.96 4.37 1.74
N TYR A 1023 23.64 3.42 2.62
CA TYR A 1023 23.38 2.04 2.19
C TYR A 1023 22.29 1.95 1.14
N ARG A 1024 22.49 1.15 0.09
CA ARG A 1024 21.53 0.96 -1.00
C ARG A 1024 20.52 -0.13 -0.67
N GLU A 1025 19.25 0.24 -0.63
CA GLU A 1025 18.13 -0.65 -0.45
C GLU A 1025 17.87 -1.56 -1.65
N ALA A 1026 17.15 -2.67 -1.42
CA ALA A 1026 16.76 -3.61 -2.47
C ALA A 1026 15.78 -2.99 -3.48
N ASP A 1027 14.87 -2.15 -3.00
CA ASP A 1027 13.98 -1.33 -3.82
C ASP A 1027 13.46 -0.13 -3.03
N PHE A 1028 13.50 1.06 -3.66
CA PHE A 1028 13.12 2.35 -3.07
C PHE A 1028 11.75 2.38 -2.38
N LYS A 1029 10.76 1.63 -2.85
CA LYS A 1029 9.38 1.69 -2.31
C LYS A 1029 8.95 0.43 -1.61
N TRP A 1030 9.28 -0.71 -2.20
CA TRP A 1030 8.64 -1.96 -1.85
C TRP A 1030 9.46 -2.77 -0.84
N ARG A 1031 10.77 -2.51 -0.78
CA ARG A 1031 11.71 -3.14 0.16
C ARG A 1031 12.72 -2.10 0.69
N PRO A 1032 12.25 -1.01 1.32
CA PRO A 1032 13.09 0.13 1.68
C PRO A 1032 14.05 -0.14 2.86
N VAL A 1033 13.87 -1.25 3.58
CA VAL A 1033 14.72 -1.63 4.72
C VAL A 1033 15.51 -2.93 4.48
N ASP A 1034 15.33 -3.55 3.31
CA ASP A 1034 16.01 -4.79 2.97
C ASP A 1034 17.23 -4.46 2.09
N PHE A 1035 18.33 -5.22 2.25
CA PHE A 1035 19.34 -5.30 1.19
C PHE A 1035 18.90 -6.26 0.08
N LEU A 1036 19.55 -6.18 -1.08
CA LEU A 1036 19.35 -7.16 -2.15
C LEU A 1036 19.72 -8.57 -1.65
N LYS A 1037 20.86 -8.68 -0.97
CA LYS A 1037 21.32 -9.89 -0.28
C LYS A 1037 20.39 -10.23 0.88
N GLN A 1038 19.81 -11.44 0.86
CA GLN A 1038 18.83 -11.89 1.84
C GLN A 1038 19.43 -12.06 3.25
N GLY A 1039 18.61 -11.85 4.27
CA GLY A 1039 19.01 -11.95 5.68
C GLY A 1039 19.77 -10.73 6.21
N LEU A 1040 20.03 -9.73 5.36
CA LEU A 1040 20.62 -8.45 5.74
C LEU A 1040 19.58 -7.33 5.59
N TYR A 1041 19.51 -6.45 6.57
CA TYR A 1041 18.59 -5.32 6.62
C TYR A 1041 19.31 -4.05 7.05
N MET A 1042 18.69 -2.89 6.82
CA MET A 1042 19.20 -1.59 7.25
C MET A 1042 18.10 -0.75 7.88
N CYS A 1043 18.48 0.17 8.78
CA CYS A 1043 17.54 1.12 9.37
C CYS A 1043 18.22 2.41 9.84
N GLY A 1044 17.39 3.42 10.12
CA GLY A 1044 17.83 4.72 10.63
C GLY A 1044 18.61 5.56 9.62
N ILE A 1045 19.51 6.39 10.13
CA ILE A 1045 20.29 7.35 9.33
C ILE A 1045 21.20 6.64 8.32
N ALA A 1046 21.64 5.41 8.62
CA ALA A 1046 22.46 4.61 7.72
C ALA A 1046 21.79 4.35 6.35
N HIS A 1047 20.45 4.36 6.31
CA HIS A 1047 19.68 4.28 5.07
C HIS A 1047 19.57 5.64 4.35
N SER A 1048 19.27 6.71 5.09
CA SER A 1048 19.11 8.08 4.60
C SER A 1048 18.87 9.04 5.77
N PRO A 1049 19.06 10.36 5.61
CA PRO A 1049 18.72 11.35 6.64
C PRO A 1049 17.26 11.23 7.08
N ARG A 1050 17.03 11.08 8.39
CA ARG A 1050 15.73 10.79 9.00
C ARG A 1050 15.64 11.40 10.41
N ARG A 1051 14.42 11.72 10.81
CA ARG A 1051 14.08 12.17 12.17
C ARG A 1051 13.95 10.97 13.14
N MET A 1052 13.75 11.24 14.44
CA MET A 1052 13.66 10.17 15.46
C MET A 1052 12.46 9.24 15.24
N ASP A 1053 11.28 9.80 14.97
CA ASP A 1053 10.05 9.05 14.65
C ASP A 1053 10.26 8.12 13.45
N GLU A 1054 10.82 8.64 12.36
CA GLU A 1054 11.12 7.89 11.14
C GLU A 1054 12.21 6.82 11.37
N THR A 1055 13.20 7.12 12.22
CA THR A 1055 14.26 6.20 12.62
C THR A 1055 13.69 5.01 13.39
N ILE A 1056 12.84 5.28 14.37
CA ILE A 1056 12.13 4.25 15.17
C ILE A 1056 11.26 3.38 14.26
N ALA A 1057 10.47 4.00 13.37
CA ALA A 1057 9.63 3.26 12.43
C ALA A 1057 10.45 2.35 11.52
N SER A 1058 11.54 2.85 10.92
CA SER A 1058 12.43 2.05 10.06
C SER A 1058 13.11 0.90 10.80
N ALA A 1059 13.49 1.11 12.06
CA ALA A 1059 14.09 0.08 12.91
C ALA A 1059 13.11 -1.04 13.26
N LYS A 1060 11.87 -0.70 13.63
CA LYS A 1060 10.80 -1.68 13.86
C LYS A 1060 10.42 -2.43 12.58
N ALA A 1061 10.39 -1.74 11.43
CA ALA A 1061 10.19 -2.38 10.14
C ALA A 1061 11.31 -3.38 9.84
N ALA A 1062 12.59 -2.99 9.95
CA ALA A 1062 13.73 -3.89 9.74
C ALA A 1062 13.69 -5.10 10.68
N ALA A 1063 13.33 -4.89 11.95
CA ALA A 1063 13.10 -5.98 12.90
C ALA A 1063 11.98 -6.91 12.46
N GLN A 1064 10.81 -6.40 12.05
CA GLN A 1064 9.72 -7.22 11.53
C GLN A 1064 10.15 -8.07 10.33
N ARG A 1065 10.99 -7.50 9.46
CA ARG A 1065 11.55 -8.19 8.30
C ARG A 1065 12.56 -9.27 8.68
N ALA A 1066 13.34 -9.04 9.73
CA ALA A 1066 14.24 -10.03 10.30
C ALA A 1066 13.48 -11.19 10.96
N LEU A 1067 12.36 -10.91 11.65
CA LEU A 1067 11.53 -11.92 12.32
C LEU A 1067 10.97 -12.97 11.37
N ARG A 1068 10.69 -12.60 10.12
CA ARG A 1068 10.30 -13.56 9.08
C ARG A 1068 11.28 -14.74 8.96
N ILE A 1069 12.58 -14.47 9.06
CA ILE A 1069 13.63 -15.50 8.99
C ILE A 1069 13.78 -16.19 10.34
N LEU A 1070 13.87 -15.43 11.44
CA LEU A 1070 14.10 -15.97 12.79
C LEU A 1070 12.97 -16.86 13.31
N ASN A 1071 11.75 -16.66 12.81
CA ASN A 1071 10.59 -17.44 13.18
C ASN A 1071 10.54 -18.81 12.51
N ALA A 1072 11.25 -19.00 11.39
CA ALA A 1072 11.38 -20.31 10.78
C ALA A 1072 12.37 -21.16 11.58
N GLU A 1073 12.02 -22.40 11.89
CA GLU A 1073 13.00 -23.36 12.46
C GLU A 1073 14.02 -23.77 11.41
N LYS A 1074 13.55 -23.89 10.16
CA LYS A 1074 14.32 -24.30 9.00
C LYS A 1074 13.89 -23.51 7.78
N ILE A 1075 14.84 -23.16 6.93
CA ILE A 1075 14.58 -22.50 5.66
C ILE A 1075 14.83 -23.46 4.51
N THR A 1076 13.84 -23.57 3.65
CA THR A 1076 13.85 -24.29 2.38
C THR A 1076 14.83 -23.63 1.41
N ARG A 1077 15.87 -24.33 0.96
CA ARG A 1077 16.64 -23.95 -0.24
C ARG A 1077 15.73 -24.01 -1.48
N GLU A 1078 15.97 -23.13 -2.46
CA GLU A 1078 15.32 -23.24 -3.77
C GLU A 1078 15.61 -24.61 -4.40
N THR A 1079 14.59 -25.22 -5.01
CA THR A 1079 14.73 -26.52 -5.68
C THR A 1079 15.39 -26.38 -7.05
N VAL A 1080 15.17 -25.25 -7.72
CA VAL A 1080 15.75 -24.89 -9.03
C VAL A 1080 16.96 -23.97 -8.81
N VAL A 1081 18.14 -24.57 -8.74
CA VAL A 1081 19.42 -23.84 -8.57
C VAL A 1081 20.39 -24.17 -9.69
N ALA A 1082 21.28 -23.24 -9.99
CA ALA A 1082 22.36 -23.47 -10.94
C ALA A 1082 23.42 -24.40 -10.33
N GLN A 1083 23.93 -25.33 -11.11
CA GLN A 1083 25.06 -26.19 -10.75
C GLN A 1083 26.20 -26.04 -11.74
N VAL A 1084 27.41 -26.41 -11.33
CA VAL A 1084 28.60 -26.40 -12.18
C VAL A 1084 29.14 -27.82 -12.31
N ARG A 1085 29.19 -28.34 -13.54
CA ARG A 1085 29.94 -29.53 -13.92
C ARG A 1085 31.40 -29.15 -14.00
N HIS A 1086 32.13 -29.29 -12.90
CA HIS A 1086 33.51 -28.81 -12.78
C HIS A 1086 34.46 -29.43 -13.81
N SER A 1087 34.20 -30.65 -14.28
CA SER A 1087 34.98 -31.30 -15.36
C SER A 1087 34.89 -30.60 -16.72
N LEU A 1088 33.84 -29.79 -16.96
CA LEU A 1088 33.62 -29.04 -18.20
C LEU A 1088 33.96 -27.55 -18.05
N CYS A 1089 34.11 -27.09 -16.81
CA CYS A 1089 34.28 -25.68 -16.49
C CYS A 1089 35.70 -25.21 -16.83
N SER A 1090 35.83 -24.24 -17.73
CA SER A 1090 37.11 -23.60 -18.06
C SER A 1090 37.50 -22.45 -17.12
N LEU A 1091 36.73 -22.21 -16.05
CA LEU A 1091 36.93 -21.09 -15.11
C LEU A 1091 36.97 -19.70 -15.77
N CYS A 1092 36.26 -19.51 -16.90
CA CYS A 1092 36.21 -18.22 -17.59
C CYS A 1092 35.46 -17.10 -16.84
N GLN A 1093 34.79 -17.42 -15.73
CA GLN A 1093 34.03 -16.51 -14.85
C GLN A 1093 32.87 -15.72 -15.49
N ALA A 1094 32.55 -15.92 -16.77
CA ALA A 1094 31.40 -15.27 -17.43
C ALA A 1094 30.08 -15.49 -16.66
N CYS A 1095 29.91 -16.68 -16.10
CA CYS A 1095 28.75 -17.07 -15.31
C CYS A 1095 28.66 -16.41 -13.92
N VAL A 1096 29.79 -15.90 -13.40
CA VAL A 1096 29.83 -15.09 -12.17
C VAL A 1096 29.30 -13.70 -12.48
N ALA A 1097 29.84 -13.05 -13.53
CA ALA A 1097 29.41 -11.72 -13.96
C ALA A 1097 27.93 -11.66 -14.38
N ALA A 1098 27.41 -12.73 -14.99
CA ALA A 1098 26.03 -12.80 -15.42
C ALA A 1098 25.01 -13.03 -14.30
N CYS A 1099 25.43 -13.29 -13.05
CA CYS A 1099 24.51 -13.56 -11.95
C CYS A 1099 24.01 -12.26 -11.31
N PRO A 1100 22.74 -11.86 -11.48
CA PRO A 1100 22.23 -10.60 -10.92
C PRO A 1100 22.00 -10.66 -9.39
N TYR A 1101 22.20 -11.84 -8.79
CA TYR A 1101 21.95 -12.10 -7.37
C TYR A 1101 23.23 -12.32 -6.57
N GLY A 1102 24.40 -12.24 -7.20
CA GLY A 1102 25.67 -12.54 -6.54
C GLY A 1102 25.77 -13.99 -6.02
N ALA A 1103 24.98 -14.91 -6.56
CA ALA A 1103 24.93 -16.30 -6.10
C ALA A 1103 26.13 -17.15 -6.56
N ARG A 1104 27.12 -16.56 -7.24
CA ARG A 1104 28.26 -17.27 -7.82
C ARG A 1104 29.54 -16.57 -7.48
N SER A 1105 30.58 -17.35 -7.19
CA SER A 1105 31.92 -16.84 -6.91
C SER A 1105 32.97 -17.83 -7.37
N LEU A 1106 34.19 -17.33 -7.61
CA LEU A 1106 35.36 -18.19 -7.80
C LEU A 1106 35.91 -18.58 -6.42
N ASP A 1107 35.87 -19.88 -6.13
CA ASP A 1107 36.56 -20.49 -5.00
C ASP A 1107 38.02 -20.69 -5.42
N MET A 1108 38.88 -19.75 -5.01
CA MET A 1108 40.30 -19.73 -5.36
C MET A 1108 41.06 -20.92 -4.77
N ASP A 1109 40.65 -21.40 -3.59
CA ASP A 1109 41.31 -22.50 -2.89
C ASP A 1109 41.02 -23.84 -3.58
N ALA A 1110 39.78 -24.05 -3.99
CA ALA A 1110 39.36 -25.27 -4.69
C ALA A 1110 39.46 -25.18 -6.22
N GLY A 1111 39.88 -24.03 -6.78
CA GLY A 1111 40.00 -23.80 -8.21
C GLY A 1111 38.69 -24.05 -8.98
N ARG A 1112 37.54 -23.61 -8.44
CA ARG A 1112 36.22 -23.92 -8.99
C ARG A 1112 35.22 -22.77 -8.85
N ILE A 1113 34.21 -22.73 -9.70
CA ILE A 1113 33.08 -21.81 -9.52
C ILE A 1113 32.12 -22.40 -8.48
N ALA A 1114 31.98 -21.74 -7.33
CA ALA A 1114 31.01 -22.07 -6.30
C ALA A 1114 29.66 -21.42 -6.60
N VAL A 1115 28.57 -22.09 -6.21
CA VAL A 1115 27.21 -21.55 -6.28
C VAL A 1115 26.62 -21.53 -4.88
N ASP A 1116 26.19 -20.35 -4.43
CA ASP A 1116 25.34 -20.20 -3.26
C ASP A 1116 23.90 -20.55 -3.65
N GLU A 1117 23.49 -21.77 -3.32
CA GLU A 1117 22.15 -22.29 -3.62
C GLU A 1117 21.02 -21.55 -2.88
N ILE A 1118 21.31 -20.75 -1.84
CA ILE A 1118 20.29 -19.93 -1.15
C ILE A 1118 20.07 -18.61 -1.88
N LEU A 1119 21.14 -18.02 -2.44
CA LEU A 1119 21.03 -16.82 -3.27
C LEU A 1119 20.60 -17.13 -4.71
N CYS A 1120 20.85 -18.35 -5.19
CA CYS A 1120 20.55 -18.73 -6.57
C CYS A 1120 19.05 -18.79 -6.82
N GLN A 1121 18.54 -17.87 -7.63
CA GLN A 1121 17.11 -17.77 -7.99
C GLN A 1121 16.71 -18.66 -9.17
N GLY A 1122 17.55 -19.61 -9.59
CA GLY A 1122 17.24 -20.48 -10.72
C GLY A 1122 17.05 -19.77 -12.08
N CYS A 1123 17.42 -18.49 -12.22
CA CYS A 1123 17.07 -17.69 -13.41
C CYS A 1123 17.73 -18.13 -14.73
N GLY A 1124 18.74 -19.00 -14.69
CA GLY A 1124 19.40 -19.52 -15.89
C GLY A 1124 20.37 -18.58 -16.61
N ALA A 1125 20.47 -17.30 -16.22
CA ALA A 1125 21.40 -16.35 -16.85
C ALA A 1125 22.84 -16.87 -16.93
N CYS A 1126 23.31 -17.50 -15.85
CA CYS A 1126 24.65 -18.10 -15.78
C CYS A 1126 24.82 -19.35 -16.67
N ALA A 1127 23.75 -20.10 -16.94
CA ALA A 1127 23.77 -21.23 -17.86
C ALA A 1127 23.79 -20.73 -19.31
N ALA A 1128 22.99 -19.71 -19.62
CA ALA A 1128 22.88 -19.12 -20.96
C ALA A 1128 24.20 -18.53 -21.48
N VAL A 1129 25.03 -17.96 -20.58
CA VAL A 1129 26.35 -17.40 -20.96
C VAL A 1129 27.50 -18.41 -20.90
N CYS A 1130 27.26 -19.65 -20.46
CA CYS A 1130 28.34 -20.61 -20.24
C CYS A 1130 28.77 -21.24 -21.58
N PRO A 1131 29.98 -20.95 -22.09
CA PRO A 1131 30.37 -21.38 -23.44
C PRO A 1131 30.56 -22.90 -23.56
N ASN A 1132 30.80 -23.58 -22.44
CA ASN A 1132 31.06 -25.02 -22.40
C ASN A 1132 29.85 -25.83 -21.91
N SER A 1133 28.69 -25.20 -21.70
CA SER A 1133 27.52 -25.79 -21.01
C SER A 1133 27.89 -26.47 -19.68
N ALA A 1134 28.96 -25.99 -19.04
CA ALA A 1134 29.41 -26.48 -17.75
C ALA A 1134 28.47 -26.04 -16.63
N THR A 1135 27.77 -24.92 -16.81
CA THR A 1135 26.71 -24.47 -15.91
C THR A 1135 25.37 -24.98 -16.40
N ILE A 1136 24.63 -25.65 -15.52
CA ILE A 1136 23.28 -26.17 -15.79
C ILE A 1136 22.31 -25.68 -14.73
N LEU A 1137 21.02 -25.69 -15.03
CA LEU A 1137 19.96 -25.52 -14.04
C LEU A 1137 19.41 -26.89 -13.64
N LYS A 1138 19.27 -27.10 -12.33
CA LYS A 1138 18.67 -28.32 -11.79
C LYS A 1138 17.18 -28.38 -12.18
N GLY A 1139 16.73 -29.49 -12.76
CA GLY A 1139 15.37 -29.65 -13.27
C GLY A 1139 15.12 -29.09 -14.68
N PHE A 1140 16.07 -28.37 -15.27
CA PHE A 1140 15.97 -27.79 -16.62
C PHE A 1140 17.12 -28.30 -17.50
N HIS A 1141 17.08 -29.59 -17.81
CA HIS A 1141 18.08 -30.23 -18.68
C HIS A 1141 17.81 -29.96 -20.15
N ASP A 1142 18.87 -29.98 -20.97
CA ASP A 1142 18.80 -29.69 -22.40
C ASP A 1142 17.77 -30.57 -23.11
N GLY A 1143 17.69 -31.87 -22.81
CA GLY A 1143 16.72 -32.79 -23.42
C GLY A 1143 15.25 -32.34 -23.26
N PRO A 1144 14.71 -32.26 -22.04
CA PRO A 1144 13.37 -31.74 -21.78
C PRO A 1144 13.14 -30.33 -22.36
N MET A 1145 14.13 -29.44 -22.27
CA MET A 1145 14.00 -28.08 -22.84
C MET A 1145 13.93 -28.08 -24.36
N MET A 1146 14.68 -28.95 -25.03
CA MET A 1146 14.57 -29.15 -26.47
C MET A 1146 13.21 -29.75 -26.83
N SER A 1147 12.68 -30.70 -26.05
CA SER A 1147 11.31 -31.21 -26.25
C SER A 1147 10.24 -30.13 -26.08
N VAL A 1148 10.44 -29.18 -25.16
CA VAL A 1148 9.57 -28.00 -25.01
C VAL A 1148 9.66 -27.10 -26.24
N ILE A 1149 10.86 -26.87 -26.77
CA ILE A 1149 11.06 -26.07 -28.00
C ILE A 1149 10.44 -26.78 -29.22
N ASP A 1150 10.69 -28.07 -29.38
CA ASP A 1150 10.14 -28.89 -30.47
C ASP A 1150 8.61 -28.87 -30.42
N ALA A 1151 7.99 -29.04 -29.25
CA ALA A 1151 6.54 -28.96 -29.06
C ALA A 1151 5.97 -27.56 -29.38
N ALA A 1152 6.73 -26.49 -29.15
CA ALA A 1152 6.32 -25.13 -29.50
C ALA A 1152 6.47 -24.83 -31.01
N LEU A 1153 7.41 -25.51 -31.68
CA LEU A 1153 7.69 -25.35 -33.11
C LEU A 1153 6.94 -26.35 -34.00
N GLU A 1154 6.38 -27.42 -33.41
CA GLU A 1154 5.64 -28.44 -34.13
C GLU A 1154 4.46 -27.81 -34.87
N GLU A 1155 4.53 -27.79 -36.20
CA GLU A 1155 3.48 -27.17 -37.00
C GLU A 1155 2.20 -28.03 -36.95
N PRO A 1156 1.02 -27.38 -36.97
CA PRO A 1156 -0.18 -28.10 -37.30
C PRO A 1156 -0.07 -28.63 -38.72
N ALA A 1157 0.17 -29.95 -38.85
CA ALA A 1157 -0.04 -30.68 -40.09
C ALA A 1157 -1.49 -30.58 -40.55
#